data_AF-A0A7J2IF09-F1
#
_entry.id   AF-A0A7J2IF09-F1
#
_cell.length_a   1.000
_cell.length_b   1.000
_cell.length_c   1.000
_cell.angle_alpha   90.00
_cell.angle_beta   90.00
_cell.angle_gamma   90.00
#
_symmetry.space_group_name_H-M   'P 1'
#
loop_
_entity.id
_entity.type
_entity.pdbx_description
1 polymer ?
#
loop_
_entity_poly.entity_id
_entity_poly.type
_entity_poly.pdbx_seq_one_letter_code
_entity_poly.pdbx_strand_id
1 'polypeptide(L)'
;MDPETERYFKEIKEKIDLAYKIANDARSRCMDPSPKVEALPAGDLASRVEGLVGPEGIASKIKELGRENLPRIIGDILGDISMISRKEQEKRIDQALRTSLAIITEGVVAAPIEGISKVSIKSNPDGSEYLSVYFAGPIRSAGGTAQGLAVLIADYLRRRVGLQEYRPTKDELERYVEEIKIYNDRVSRLQYLPSDDDIREIINNLPVCVDGDPTEKREVSIHRDLQRVETNRIRGGMCLVIAEGIAQKARKLMKYSQELGLGWDWLSKLVRCKEKTDTRKSKGLMSEVVGGRPIFAAPSAKGGFRLRYGRDRSSGIAAKSIHPATMILLDSFIATGTQVKVEHPGKGCIITECDSIEGPIVKLKDGSVLRVENREQAEFIKDDVDEILFLGDMLITYGDFLQTNTTLLPAGYCEEWWRLEADNRGVKLPEKILDAKEAIEISKKYDIPLHPRYTYHWDDITLADLEILVEWLSNAKIEDRLIVENNNPEGKRILESLGVPHRVDNNLIIIEEYLPLIYPLGSDLEKLKSEIKKVKNKEENPVNILNMISSIKIRAKSGTYIGARMGRPEKAKERKMQPPVHSLFPIGEAGGSERSINQASERGSVSVEVARYECPRCGNVTIFPTCPNCNETTILRRVCPSCNLVSDSDVCPRCRVNTRFYERRDLDLRQIWKNAIEKLGFSGEVKGVKGMISHYKIPEPLEKGILRAKNDVFVFKDGTIRFDATDAPLTHFRPREINVSVEKLRELGYEKDYLGNELVDEEQIIELKVQDIILPMNGADYLLRVTKFIDELLVRFYGLNSFYNAKSKEDLLGHLVVGLAPHTSAGITGRIIGFTRASVCYAHPFWHAGKRRNADGDEDSIMLILDTLLNFSRKYLPEERGGKMDAPLVITTVLDPKEIDDEAHKMEIVDRYPLEFYEKTWQRVNPSDINISTVSSILDKNPYSGLRFTHESSDITGSVLKSKYVTLKTMREKVDAQLRVAEKIRAIDEARVAELVINSHFLRDIYGNLRAFSRQKFRCVRCNASYRRIPLVGKCTRCGGKLLLTVSENTVRKYLDISLDLVDRYDISSYLKQRLQLLQREIDSVFTNELSRQVSLSDFM
;
A
#
# COMPACT_ATOMS: atom_id res chain seq x y z
N MET A 1 7.92 -31.25 6.44
CA MET A 1 6.64 -30.89 5.80
C MET A 1 5.74 -32.09 5.93
N ASP A 2 4.45 -31.89 6.15
CA ASP A 2 3.46 -32.97 6.11
C ASP A 2 3.22 -33.44 4.65
N PRO A 3 2.68 -34.66 4.45
CA PRO A 3 2.48 -35.22 3.11
C PRO A 3 1.54 -34.41 2.21
N GLU A 4 0.56 -33.71 2.79
CA GLU A 4 -0.41 -32.92 2.04
C GLU A 4 0.24 -31.66 1.45
N THR A 5 1.04 -30.97 2.26
CA THR A 5 1.85 -29.82 1.85
C THR A 5 2.86 -30.19 0.77
N GLU A 6 3.51 -31.36 0.89
CA GLU A 6 4.45 -31.84 -0.13
C GLU A 6 3.75 -32.12 -1.46
N ARG A 7 2.56 -32.73 -1.43
CA ARG A 7 1.72 -32.96 -2.61
C ARG A 7 1.30 -31.65 -3.28
N TYR A 8 0.90 -30.67 -2.48
CA TYR A 8 0.51 -29.34 -2.94
C TYR A 8 1.64 -28.62 -3.69
N PHE A 9 2.84 -28.56 -3.10
CA PHE A 9 3.97 -27.92 -3.79
C PHE A 9 4.44 -28.70 -5.02
N LYS A 10 4.33 -30.02 -5.00
CA LYS A 10 4.62 -30.86 -6.17
C LYS A 10 3.68 -30.53 -7.34
N GLU A 11 2.37 -30.43 -7.09
CA GLU A 11 1.38 -30.06 -8.12
C GLU A 11 1.66 -28.67 -8.71
N ILE A 12 1.93 -27.68 -7.86
CA ILE A 12 2.27 -26.33 -8.30
C ILE A 12 3.53 -26.35 -9.18
N LYS A 13 4.58 -27.06 -8.74
CA LYS A 13 5.84 -27.16 -9.46
C LYS A 13 5.66 -27.82 -10.84
N GLU A 14 4.89 -28.90 -10.93
CA GLU A 14 4.58 -29.57 -12.20
C GLU A 14 3.87 -28.62 -13.18
N LYS A 15 2.90 -27.82 -12.70
CA LYS A 15 2.21 -26.81 -13.51
C LYS A 15 3.14 -25.68 -13.95
N ILE A 16 4.05 -25.24 -13.09
CA ILE A 16 5.07 -24.23 -13.44
C ILE A 16 6.00 -24.79 -14.53
N ASP A 17 6.53 -25.99 -14.34
CA ASP A 17 7.45 -26.63 -15.29
C ASP A 17 6.79 -26.81 -16.67
N LEU A 18 5.51 -27.16 -16.71
CA LEU A 18 4.73 -27.21 -17.94
C LEU A 18 4.62 -25.84 -18.63
N ALA A 19 4.32 -24.78 -17.88
CA ALA A 19 4.25 -23.43 -18.43
C ALA A 19 5.60 -22.95 -18.99
N TYR A 20 6.71 -23.23 -18.28
CA TYR A 20 8.06 -22.93 -18.76
C TYR A 20 8.43 -23.73 -20.00
N LYS A 21 8.02 -25.00 -20.09
CA LYS A 21 8.26 -25.82 -21.29
C LYS A 21 7.60 -25.20 -22.52
N ILE A 22 6.31 -24.87 -22.43
CA ILE A 22 5.56 -24.25 -23.54
C ILE A 22 6.16 -22.89 -23.91
N ALA A 23 6.52 -22.08 -22.92
CA ALA A 23 7.11 -20.77 -23.18
C ALA A 23 8.49 -20.86 -23.84
N ASN A 24 9.34 -21.82 -23.43
CA ASN A 24 10.62 -22.07 -24.08
C ASN A 24 10.44 -22.60 -25.51
N ASP A 25 9.48 -23.49 -25.75
CA ASP A 25 9.17 -23.98 -27.10
C ASP A 25 8.72 -22.83 -28.01
N ALA A 26 7.89 -21.91 -27.53
CA ALA A 26 7.48 -20.72 -28.26
C ALA A 26 8.66 -19.78 -28.54
N ARG A 27 9.46 -19.47 -27.52
CA ARG A 27 10.61 -18.55 -27.61
C ARG A 27 11.73 -19.08 -28.51
N SER A 28 11.93 -20.40 -28.54
CA SER A 28 12.93 -21.05 -29.40
C SER A 28 12.73 -20.79 -30.89
N ARG A 29 11.52 -20.38 -31.30
CA ARG A 29 11.20 -19.99 -32.69
C ARG A 29 11.80 -18.63 -33.09
N CYS A 30 12.50 -17.93 -32.20
CA CYS A 30 13.22 -16.68 -32.47
C CYS A 30 12.34 -15.55 -33.04
N MET A 31 11.05 -15.52 -32.69
CA MET A 31 10.11 -14.46 -33.11
C MET A 31 10.03 -13.30 -32.10
N ASP A 32 10.60 -13.49 -30.90
CA ASP A 32 10.67 -12.51 -29.82
C ASP A 32 12.08 -11.93 -29.68
N PRO A 33 12.28 -10.83 -28.91
CA PRO A 33 13.59 -10.23 -28.74
C PRO A 33 14.67 -11.16 -28.16
N SER A 34 14.28 -12.24 -27.48
CA SER A 34 15.16 -13.27 -26.92
C SER A 34 14.64 -14.66 -27.27
N PRO A 35 15.53 -15.62 -27.63
CA PRO A 35 15.17 -17.01 -27.92
C PRO A 35 14.89 -17.85 -26.66
N LYS A 36 15.11 -17.29 -25.46
CA LYS A 36 14.85 -17.94 -24.17
C LYS A 36 13.92 -17.09 -23.32
N VAL A 37 13.18 -17.74 -22.43
CA VAL A 37 12.37 -17.07 -21.40
C VAL A 37 13.28 -16.24 -20.50
N GLU A 38 12.91 -14.98 -20.27
CA GLU A 38 13.74 -13.99 -19.56
C GLU A 38 13.35 -13.76 -18.10
N ALA A 39 12.16 -14.23 -17.70
CA ALA A 39 11.72 -14.31 -16.30
C ALA A 39 12.22 -15.65 -15.74
N LEU A 40 13.25 -15.60 -14.89
CA LEU A 40 13.94 -16.81 -14.43
C LEU A 40 13.19 -17.46 -13.27
N PRO A 41 13.05 -18.80 -13.23
CA PRO A 41 12.48 -19.47 -12.07
C PRO A 41 13.48 -19.43 -10.90
N ALA A 42 12.99 -19.13 -9.70
CA ALA A 42 13.75 -19.27 -8.46
C ALA A 42 12.99 -20.15 -7.46
N GLY A 43 13.70 -21.13 -6.89
CA GLY A 43 13.17 -21.99 -5.83
C GLY A 43 13.29 -21.37 -4.43
N ASP A 44 14.32 -20.55 -4.21
CA ASP A 44 14.71 -20.05 -2.90
C ASP A 44 15.43 -18.70 -3.00
N LEU A 45 15.77 -18.12 -1.84
CA LEU A 45 16.50 -16.86 -1.71
C LEU A 45 17.79 -16.85 -2.50
N ALA A 46 18.54 -17.96 -2.44
CA ALA A 46 19.86 -18.06 -3.05
C ALA A 46 19.75 -17.96 -4.58
N SER A 47 18.79 -18.65 -5.18
CA SER A 47 18.46 -18.54 -6.61
C SER A 47 17.90 -17.17 -6.99
N ARG A 48 17.14 -16.50 -6.10
CA ARG A 48 16.69 -15.11 -6.34
C ARG A 48 17.87 -14.15 -6.42
N VAL A 49 18.80 -14.24 -5.47
CA VAL A 49 20.01 -13.41 -5.45
C VAL A 49 20.85 -13.64 -6.71
N GLU A 50 21.08 -14.89 -7.09
CA GLU A 50 21.82 -15.24 -8.31
C GLU A 50 21.12 -14.70 -9.58
N GLY A 51 19.80 -14.90 -9.70
CA GLY A 51 19.02 -14.46 -10.87
C GLY A 51 18.90 -12.93 -11.01
N LEU A 52 18.99 -12.19 -9.90
CA LEU A 52 18.88 -10.72 -9.87
C LEU A 52 20.23 -10.03 -10.03
N VAL A 53 21.23 -10.44 -9.25
CA VAL A 53 22.53 -9.74 -9.17
C VAL A 53 23.73 -10.64 -9.45
N GLY A 54 23.59 -11.97 -9.41
CA GLY A 54 24.72 -12.90 -9.51
C GLY A 54 25.67 -12.82 -8.30
N PRO A 55 26.93 -13.26 -8.42
CA PRO A 55 27.53 -13.92 -9.58
C PRO A 55 27.03 -15.37 -9.76
N GLU A 56 27.28 -15.96 -10.93
CA GLU A 56 26.92 -17.36 -11.21
C GLU A 56 27.60 -18.32 -10.21
N GLY A 57 26.84 -19.28 -9.68
CA GLY A 57 27.30 -20.21 -8.64
C GLY A 57 27.23 -19.66 -7.20
N ILE A 58 26.79 -18.42 -6.98
CA ILE A 58 26.64 -17.89 -5.60
C ILE A 58 25.53 -18.59 -4.82
N ALA A 59 24.51 -19.13 -5.51
CA ALA A 59 23.37 -19.74 -4.83
C ALA A 59 23.78 -20.99 -4.03
N SER A 60 24.67 -21.83 -4.56
CA SER A 60 25.17 -23.01 -3.83
C SER A 60 25.95 -22.61 -2.57
N LYS A 61 26.77 -21.56 -2.66
CA LYS A 61 27.53 -21.03 -1.51
C LYS A 61 26.63 -20.43 -0.43
N ILE A 62 25.60 -19.69 -0.81
CA ILE A 62 24.62 -19.13 0.14
C ILE A 62 23.92 -20.26 0.89
N LYS A 63 23.57 -21.35 0.19
CA LYS A 63 22.96 -22.54 0.81
C LYS A 63 23.90 -23.27 1.77
N GLU A 64 25.17 -23.39 1.42
CA GLU A 64 26.18 -24.04 2.25
C GLU A 64 26.53 -23.24 3.51
N LEU A 65 26.76 -21.93 3.37
CA LEU A 65 27.21 -21.06 4.46
C LEU A 65 26.07 -20.55 5.33
N GLY A 66 24.85 -20.49 4.79
CA GLY A 66 23.70 -19.86 5.41
C GLY A 66 23.72 -18.32 5.33
N ARG A 67 22.54 -17.70 5.31
CA ARG A 67 22.36 -16.24 5.16
C ARG A 67 23.05 -15.41 6.24
N GLU A 68 23.24 -15.97 7.43
CA GLU A 68 23.81 -15.28 8.60
C GLU A 68 25.34 -15.10 8.48
N ASN A 69 26.01 -15.94 7.68
CA ASN A 69 27.46 -15.86 7.44
C ASN A 69 27.83 -14.91 6.29
N LEU A 70 27.19 -13.73 6.25
CA LEU A 70 27.45 -12.69 5.27
C LEU A 70 28.95 -12.33 5.13
N PRO A 71 29.75 -12.25 6.22
CA PRO A 71 31.19 -11.99 6.13
C PRO A 71 31.97 -13.00 5.29
N ARG A 72 31.59 -14.29 5.34
CA ARG A 72 32.26 -15.36 4.57
C ARG A 72 31.85 -15.31 3.11
N ILE A 73 30.56 -15.10 2.83
CA ILE A 73 30.04 -14.91 1.47
C ILE A 73 30.75 -13.73 0.78
N ILE A 74 30.94 -12.63 1.50
CA ILE A 74 31.70 -11.47 1.02
C ILE A 74 33.16 -11.86 0.70
N GLY A 75 33.83 -12.58 1.62
CA GLY A 75 35.20 -13.03 1.41
C GLY A 75 35.37 -13.86 0.13
N ASP A 76 34.43 -14.76 -0.12
CA ASP A 76 34.39 -15.62 -1.30
C ASP A 76 34.20 -14.86 -2.62
N ILE A 77 33.39 -13.79 -2.62
CA ILE A 77 33.18 -12.95 -3.81
C ILE A 77 34.40 -12.07 -4.08
N LEU A 78 35.02 -11.55 -3.02
CA LEU A 78 36.18 -10.69 -3.13
C LEU A 78 37.43 -11.47 -3.59
N GLY A 79 37.65 -12.66 -3.05
CA GLY A 79 38.85 -13.48 -3.30
C GLY A 79 40.16 -12.75 -2.97
N ASP A 80 41.27 -13.14 -3.60
CA ASP A 80 42.53 -12.38 -3.52
C ASP A 80 42.46 -11.11 -4.38
N ILE A 81 42.48 -9.95 -3.73
CA ILE A 81 42.29 -8.62 -4.36
C ILE A 81 43.62 -7.88 -4.59
N SER A 82 44.71 -8.32 -3.94
CA SER A 82 45.99 -7.60 -3.85
C SER A 82 46.74 -7.46 -5.18
N MET A 83 46.45 -8.30 -6.19
CA MET A 83 47.13 -8.31 -7.49
C MET A 83 46.27 -7.86 -8.68
N ILE A 84 45.15 -7.18 -8.42
CA ILE A 84 44.13 -6.89 -9.45
C ILE A 84 44.09 -5.39 -9.79
N SER A 85 43.79 -5.06 -11.06
CA SER A 85 43.62 -3.67 -11.50
C SER A 85 42.50 -2.95 -10.74
N ARG A 86 42.65 -1.65 -10.50
CA ARG A 86 41.65 -0.80 -9.79
C ARG A 86 40.22 -0.97 -10.31
N LYS A 87 40.05 -1.04 -11.63
CA LYS A 87 38.73 -1.20 -12.27
C LYS A 87 38.06 -2.53 -11.92
N GLU A 88 38.86 -3.59 -11.82
CA GLU A 88 38.38 -4.91 -11.46
C GLU A 88 38.17 -5.02 -9.93
N GLN A 89 38.96 -4.30 -9.12
CA GLN A 89 38.68 -4.13 -7.69
C GLN A 89 37.33 -3.44 -7.46
N GLU A 90 37.06 -2.32 -8.14
CA GLU A 90 35.76 -1.61 -8.08
C GLU A 90 34.60 -2.54 -8.47
N LYS A 91 34.76 -3.35 -9.52
CA LYS A 91 33.75 -4.30 -9.99
C LYS A 91 33.46 -5.40 -8.96
N ARG A 92 34.48 -5.96 -8.31
CA ARG A 92 34.29 -6.97 -7.26
C ARG A 92 33.65 -6.39 -6.01
N ILE A 93 34.01 -5.16 -5.63
CA ILE A 93 33.37 -4.46 -4.50
C ILE A 93 31.91 -4.16 -4.81
N ASP A 94 31.60 -3.67 -6.03
CA ASP A 94 30.22 -3.45 -6.48
C ASP A 94 29.42 -4.76 -6.45
N GLN A 95 29.97 -5.86 -6.98
CA GLN A 95 29.31 -7.17 -6.96
C GLN A 95 29.06 -7.67 -5.53
N ALA A 96 30.06 -7.57 -4.64
CA ALA A 96 29.92 -7.98 -3.25
C ALA A 96 28.84 -7.15 -2.54
N LEU A 97 28.84 -5.82 -2.73
CA LEU A 97 27.86 -4.92 -2.14
C LEU A 97 26.43 -5.23 -2.62
N ARG A 98 26.25 -5.45 -3.93
CA ARG A 98 24.94 -5.82 -4.51
C ARG A 98 24.44 -7.16 -4.00
N THR A 99 25.33 -8.17 -3.95
CA THR A 99 24.99 -9.51 -3.47
C THR A 99 24.59 -9.46 -1.99
N SER A 100 25.36 -8.75 -1.16
CA SER A 100 25.04 -8.59 0.26
C SER A 100 23.74 -7.84 0.49
N LEU A 101 23.49 -6.76 -0.27
CA LEU A 101 22.24 -6.03 -0.17
C LEU A 101 21.05 -6.88 -0.66
N ALA A 102 21.23 -7.70 -1.69
CA ALA A 102 20.21 -8.63 -2.17
C ALA A 102 19.86 -9.69 -1.11
N ILE A 103 20.86 -10.26 -0.42
CA ILE A 103 20.63 -11.21 0.68
C ILE A 103 19.84 -10.54 1.82
N ILE A 104 20.24 -9.34 2.24
CA ILE A 104 19.57 -8.57 3.33
C ILE A 104 18.14 -8.19 2.97
N THR A 105 17.85 -8.01 1.68
CA THR A 105 16.53 -7.60 1.18
C THR A 105 15.75 -8.75 0.56
N GLU A 106 16.11 -9.99 0.93
CA GLU A 106 15.45 -11.25 0.56
C GLU A 106 15.39 -11.52 -0.96
N GLY A 107 16.17 -10.78 -1.75
CA GLY A 107 16.19 -10.87 -3.20
C GLY A 107 14.83 -10.52 -3.82
N VAL A 108 14.04 -9.63 -3.21
CA VAL A 108 12.70 -9.25 -3.73
C VAL A 108 12.70 -7.86 -4.37
N VAL A 109 13.43 -6.91 -3.79
CA VAL A 109 13.42 -5.51 -4.26
C VAL A 109 14.46 -5.22 -5.34
N ALA A 110 14.17 -4.20 -6.16
CA ALA A 110 15.07 -3.76 -7.22
C ALA A 110 16.27 -2.92 -6.71
N ALA A 111 16.33 -2.59 -5.42
CA ALA A 111 17.37 -1.73 -4.85
C ALA A 111 18.82 -2.22 -5.08
N PRO A 112 19.16 -3.52 -4.97
CA PRO A 112 20.48 -4.04 -5.34
C PRO A 112 20.85 -3.85 -6.81
N ILE A 113 19.85 -3.68 -7.69
CA ILE A 113 20.05 -3.50 -9.13
C ILE A 113 20.10 -2.02 -9.50
N GLU A 114 19.10 -1.25 -9.09
CA GLU A 114 18.90 0.13 -9.55
C GLU A 114 19.18 1.19 -8.47
N GLY A 115 19.19 0.80 -7.20
CA GLY A 115 19.47 1.70 -6.08
C GLY A 115 20.94 2.07 -5.96
N ILE A 116 21.83 1.15 -6.36
CA ILE A 116 23.28 1.39 -6.46
C ILE A 116 23.64 1.59 -7.92
N SER A 117 24.16 2.76 -8.23
CA SER A 117 24.56 3.18 -9.58
C SER A 117 25.92 2.63 -9.98
N LYS A 118 26.93 2.97 -9.17
CA LYS A 118 28.32 2.54 -9.32
C LYS A 118 29.01 2.60 -7.96
N VAL A 119 30.07 1.82 -7.81
CA VAL A 119 31.03 1.95 -6.72
C VAL A 119 32.36 2.39 -7.33
N SER A 120 32.99 3.41 -6.75
CA SER A 120 34.26 3.95 -7.21
C SER A 120 35.23 4.16 -6.06
N ILE A 121 36.51 3.92 -6.31
CA ILE A 121 37.58 4.30 -5.41
C ILE A 121 37.96 5.74 -5.77
N LYS A 122 38.08 6.63 -4.78
CA LYS A 122 38.47 8.05 -4.94
C LYS A 122 39.60 8.39 -3.98
N SER A 123 40.22 9.56 -4.13
CA SER A 123 41.36 9.99 -3.30
C SER A 123 41.00 11.19 -2.41
N ASN A 124 41.43 11.12 -1.15
CA ASN A 124 41.37 12.19 -0.17
C ASN A 124 42.38 13.30 -0.50
N PRO A 125 42.30 14.48 0.15
CA PRO A 125 43.25 15.57 -0.12
C PRO A 125 44.69 15.22 0.29
N ASP A 126 44.87 14.25 1.19
CA ASP A 126 46.17 13.70 1.60
C ASP A 126 46.68 12.58 0.68
N GLY A 127 45.96 12.29 -0.42
CA GLY A 127 46.30 11.24 -1.38
C GLY A 127 45.84 9.83 -1.00
N SER A 128 45.29 9.63 0.21
CA SER A 128 44.77 8.32 0.63
C SER A 128 43.53 7.91 -0.16
N GLU A 129 43.38 6.63 -0.49
CA GLU A 129 42.23 6.13 -1.24
C GLU A 129 41.07 5.73 -0.31
N TYR A 130 39.85 6.11 -0.70
CA TYR A 130 38.61 5.81 0.03
C TYR A 130 37.53 5.28 -0.92
N LEU A 131 36.49 4.65 -0.35
CA LEU A 131 35.37 4.11 -1.11
C LEU A 131 34.23 5.13 -1.25
N SER A 132 33.69 5.28 -2.46
CA SER A 132 32.54 6.13 -2.77
C SER A 132 31.44 5.30 -3.45
N VAL A 133 30.24 5.31 -2.86
CA VAL A 133 29.08 4.55 -3.34
C VAL A 133 28.06 5.53 -3.89
N TYR A 134 27.66 5.35 -5.15
CA TYR A 134 26.68 6.22 -5.80
C TYR A 134 25.28 5.64 -5.65
N PHE A 135 24.43 6.34 -4.90
CA PHE A 135 23.04 5.96 -4.74
C PHE A 135 22.12 6.69 -5.72
N ALA A 136 21.10 5.98 -6.19
CA ALA A 136 20.06 6.51 -7.07
C ALA A 136 18.70 6.56 -6.36
N GLY A 137 17.76 7.35 -6.89
CA GLY A 137 16.40 7.48 -6.33
C GLY A 137 15.66 6.17 -6.03
N PRO A 138 15.77 5.10 -6.86
CA PRO A 138 15.15 3.80 -6.58
C PRO A 138 15.56 3.16 -5.25
N ILE A 139 16.65 3.60 -4.60
CA ILE A 139 17.05 3.11 -3.28
C ILE A 139 15.98 3.33 -2.20
N ARG A 140 15.03 4.26 -2.41
CA ARG A 140 13.89 4.45 -1.51
C ARG A 140 13.06 3.18 -1.31
N SER A 141 12.93 2.37 -2.37
CA SER A 141 12.17 1.12 -2.35
C SER A 141 12.74 0.05 -1.42
N ALA A 142 14.04 0.11 -1.10
CA ALA A 142 14.69 -0.84 -0.21
C ALA A 142 14.22 -0.72 1.26
N GLY A 143 13.67 0.45 1.61
CA GLY A 143 13.44 0.89 2.98
C GLY A 143 14.70 1.46 3.64
N GLY A 144 14.50 2.29 4.68
CA GLY A 144 15.60 2.96 5.38
C GLY A 144 16.62 2.01 6.02
N THR A 145 16.19 0.84 6.50
CA THR A 145 17.13 -0.12 7.13
C THR A 145 18.12 -0.67 6.11
N ALA A 146 17.65 -1.07 4.92
CA ALA A 146 18.52 -1.55 3.85
C ALA A 146 19.44 -0.46 3.30
N GLN A 147 18.97 0.79 3.23
CA GLN A 147 19.80 1.96 2.86
C GLN A 147 21.00 2.13 3.81
N GLY A 148 20.74 2.12 5.13
CA GLY A 148 21.80 2.27 6.12
C GLY A 148 22.75 1.06 6.13
N LEU A 149 22.21 -0.16 5.99
CA LEU A 149 23.01 -1.39 5.90
C LEU A 149 23.91 -1.41 4.67
N ALA A 150 23.48 -0.85 3.54
CA ALA A 150 24.33 -0.72 2.35
C ALA A 150 25.59 0.11 2.65
N VAL A 151 25.47 1.19 3.44
CA VAL A 151 26.63 2.01 3.85
C VAL A 151 27.51 1.25 4.85
N LEU A 152 26.89 0.52 5.80
CA LEU A 152 27.61 -0.30 6.77
C LEU A 152 28.42 -1.42 6.10
N ILE A 153 27.84 -2.12 5.12
CA ILE A 153 28.52 -3.14 4.32
C ILE A 153 29.63 -2.51 3.48
N ALA A 154 29.42 -1.32 2.92
CA ALA A 154 30.48 -0.61 2.22
C ALA A 154 31.67 -0.28 3.16
N ASP A 155 31.41 0.06 4.44
CA ASP A 155 32.47 0.22 5.46
C ASP A 155 33.22 -1.09 5.71
N TYR A 156 32.48 -2.20 5.81
CA TYR A 156 33.08 -3.53 5.94
C TYR A 156 33.98 -3.90 4.74
N LEU A 157 33.50 -3.68 3.52
CA LEU A 157 34.21 -3.97 2.27
C LEU A 157 35.48 -3.12 2.15
N ARG A 158 35.42 -1.83 2.48
CA ARG A 158 36.62 -0.96 2.39
C ARG A 158 37.74 -1.43 3.32
N ARG A 159 37.43 -1.93 4.53
CA ARG A 159 38.42 -2.42 5.49
C ARG A 159 39.07 -3.70 5.01
N ARG A 160 38.29 -4.59 4.39
CA ARG A 160 38.81 -5.83 3.78
C ARG A 160 39.76 -5.57 2.62
N VAL A 161 39.52 -4.52 1.85
CA VAL A 161 40.38 -4.12 0.72
C VAL A 161 41.59 -3.26 1.16
N GLY A 162 41.57 -2.73 2.39
CA GLY A 162 42.64 -1.88 2.92
C GLY A 162 42.50 -0.39 2.57
N LEU A 163 41.31 0.06 2.18
CA LEU A 163 41.01 1.47 1.87
C LEU A 163 40.84 2.31 3.14
N GLN A 164 41.28 3.56 3.09
CA GLN A 164 41.21 4.53 4.18
C GLN A 164 39.82 5.15 4.31
N GLU A 165 39.62 5.91 5.40
CA GLU A 165 38.36 6.59 5.71
C GLU A 165 38.14 7.80 4.81
N TYR A 166 36.88 8.04 4.42
CA TYR A 166 36.48 9.26 3.74
C TYR A 166 36.64 10.48 4.66
N ARG A 167 37.30 11.53 4.15
CA ARG A 167 37.45 12.81 4.86
C ARG A 167 36.81 13.94 4.05
N PRO A 168 35.60 14.40 4.44
CA PRO A 168 34.91 15.48 3.74
C PRO A 168 35.62 16.83 3.93
N THR A 169 35.58 17.70 2.92
CA THR A 169 35.96 19.11 3.10
C THR A 169 34.80 19.90 3.72
N LYS A 170 35.08 21.09 4.24
CA LYS A 170 34.03 21.98 4.79
C LYS A 170 32.96 22.32 3.75
N ASP A 171 33.37 22.58 2.50
CA ASP A 171 32.43 22.89 1.42
C ASP A 171 31.57 21.69 1.01
N GLU A 172 32.15 20.49 1.02
CA GLU A 172 31.38 19.26 0.78
C GLU A 172 30.33 19.04 1.87
N LEU A 173 30.71 19.27 3.13
CA LEU A 173 29.81 19.11 4.28
C LEU A 173 28.61 20.06 4.22
N GLU A 174 28.83 21.35 3.95
CA GLU A 174 27.73 22.30 3.81
C GLU A 174 26.89 22.04 2.54
N ARG A 175 27.51 21.47 1.48
CA ARG A 175 26.78 20.99 0.29
C ARG A 175 25.80 19.86 0.63
N TYR A 176 26.13 18.94 1.54
CA TYR A 176 25.18 17.91 2.00
C TYR A 176 23.97 18.53 2.71
N VAL A 177 24.20 19.53 3.59
CA VAL A 177 23.14 20.23 4.31
C VAL A 177 22.23 20.99 3.33
N GLU A 178 22.81 21.71 2.37
CA GLU A 178 22.08 22.43 1.33
C GLU A 178 21.19 21.48 0.49
N GLU A 179 21.75 20.37 0.01
CA GLU A 179 21.01 19.40 -0.81
C GLU A 179 19.84 18.78 -0.06
N ILE A 180 20.04 18.32 1.19
CA ILE A 180 19.01 17.65 1.98
C ILE A 180 17.83 18.59 2.25
N LYS A 181 18.10 19.87 2.58
CA LYS A 181 17.05 20.89 2.77
C LYS A 181 16.26 21.15 1.50
N ILE A 182 16.97 21.42 0.39
CA ILE A 182 16.30 21.73 -0.88
C ILE A 182 15.49 20.51 -1.36
N TYR A 183 16.01 19.30 -1.17
CA TYR A 183 15.32 18.06 -1.50
C TYR A 183 14.03 17.92 -0.70
N ASN A 184 14.08 18.08 0.63
CA ASN A 184 12.91 17.97 1.50
C ASN A 184 11.83 19.02 1.20
N ASP A 185 12.22 20.25 0.95
CA ASP A 185 11.27 21.35 0.80
C ASP A 185 10.69 21.46 -0.61
N ARG A 186 11.46 21.04 -1.62
CA ARG A 186 11.13 21.35 -3.02
C ARG A 186 11.05 20.16 -3.96
N VAL A 187 11.45 18.96 -3.53
CA VAL A 187 11.43 17.74 -4.34
C VAL A 187 10.49 16.70 -3.74
N SER A 188 10.87 16.12 -2.60
CA SER A 188 10.06 15.14 -1.88
C SER A 188 10.28 15.32 -0.39
N ARG A 189 9.20 15.36 0.38
CA ARG A 189 9.27 15.31 1.85
C ARG A 189 9.97 14.01 2.28
N LEU A 190 10.97 14.16 3.14
CA LEU A 190 11.68 13.05 3.77
C LEU A 190 10.83 12.51 4.92
N GLN A 191 10.88 11.20 5.18
CA GLN A 191 10.18 10.60 6.32
C GLN A 191 10.72 11.12 7.67
N TYR A 192 12.01 11.46 7.71
CA TYR A 192 12.67 12.09 8.83
C TYR A 192 13.63 13.13 8.28
N LEU A 193 13.48 14.38 8.71
CA LEU A 193 14.44 15.43 8.42
C LEU A 193 15.37 15.56 9.62
N PRO A 194 16.65 15.14 9.52
CA PRO A 194 17.65 15.42 10.55
C PRO A 194 17.89 16.93 10.68
N SER A 195 18.31 17.38 11.87
CA SER A 195 18.76 18.76 12.04
C SER A 195 20.07 19.00 11.27
N ASP A 196 20.41 20.27 11.01
CA ASP A 196 21.65 20.60 10.32
C ASP A 196 22.86 19.99 11.03
N ASP A 197 22.91 20.12 12.35
CA ASP A 197 24.01 19.60 13.17
C ASP A 197 24.06 18.06 13.15
N ASP A 198 22.90 17.39 13.13
CA ASP A 198 22.85 15.93 12.93
C ASP A 198 23.43 15.52 11.56
N ILE A 199 23.13 16.29 10.50
CA ILE A 199 23.70 16.04 9.16
C ILE A 199 25.22 16.20 9.21
N ARG A 200 25.72 17.28 9.83
CA ARG A 200 27.17 17.53 9.96
C ARG A 200 27.85 16.40 10.73
N GLU A 201 27.27 15.96 11.85
CA GLU A 201 27.79 14.86 12.66
C GLU A 201 27.82 13.55 11.86
N ILE A 202 26.78 13.25 11.08
CA ILE A 202 26.73 12.05 10.23
C ILE A 202 27.85 12.11 9.18
N ILE A 203 27.97 13.19 8.43
CA ILE A 203 28.93 13.28 7.32
C ILE A 203 30.38 13.28 7.83
N ASN A 204 30.66 13.92 8.97
CA ASN A 204 32.01 13.95 9.55
C ASN A 204 32.50 12.58 10.04
N ASN A 205 31.60 11.74 10.55
CA ASN A 205 31.96 10.44 11.11
C ASN A 205 31.78 9.28 10.12
N LEU A 206 31.33 9.54 8.89
CA LEU A 206 31.09 8.50 7.90
C LEU A 206 32.39 8.05 7.22
N PRO A 207 32.78 6.77 7.35
CA PRO A 207 34.05 6.28 6.79
C PRO A 207 33.98 6.03 5.27
N VAL A 208 32.78 6.04 4.69
CA VAL A 208 32.52 5.84 3.25
C VAL A 208 31.77 7.05 2.72
N CYS A 209 32.13 7.49 1.51
CA CYS A 209 31.45 8.60 0.86
C CYS A 209 30.11 8.15 0.27
N VAL A 210 29.01 8.67 0.82
CA VAL A 210 27.65 8.48 0.31
C VAL A 210 27.41 9.49 -0.81
N ASP A 211 27.67 9.08 -2.05
CA ASP A 211 27.49 9.91 -3.24
C ASP A 211 26.18 9.56 -3.96
N GLY A 212 25.89 10.21 -5.09
CA GLY A 212 24.72 9.88 -5.87
C GLY A 212 24.69 10.56 -7.23
N ASP A 213 23.85 10.03 -8.11
CA ASP A 213 23.63 10.63 -9.42
C ASP A 213 22.67 11.83 -9.35
N PRO A 214 22.78 12.77 -10.30
CA PRO A 214 21.89 13.91 -10.37
C PRO A 214 20.47 13.48 -10.73
N THR A 215 19.66 13.16 -9.71
CA THR A 215 18.27 12.71 -9.90
C THR A 215 17.35 13.85 -10.32
N GLU A 216 17.67 15.08 -9.90
CA GLU A 216 16.83 16.25 -10.12
C GLU A 216 17.44 17.23 -11.12
N LYS A 217 16.60 17.93 -11.88
CA LYS A 217 17.05 18.99 -12.80
C LYS A 217 17.48 20.28 -12.08
N ARG A 218 17.20 20.39 -10.78
CA ARG A 218 17.50 21.58 -9.97
C ARG A 218 18.95 21.56 -9.53
N GLU A 219 19.55 22.75 -9.55
CA GLU A 219 20.93 22.98 -9.12
C GLU A 219 20.97 23.50 -7.70
N VAL A 220 22.11 23.30 -7.04
CA VAL A 220 22.43 24.01 -5.80
C VAL A 220 22.85 25.44 -6.08
N SER A 221 22.78 26.27 -5.04
CA SER A 221 22.97 27.72 -5.14
C SER A 221 24.37 28.14 -4.70
N ILE A 222 24.86 27.61 -3.59
CA ILE A 222 26.09 28.12 -2.94
C ILE A 222 27.31 27.26 -3.31
N HIS A 223 27.26 25.96 -3.02
CA HIS A 223 28.45 25.10 -3.11
C HIS A 223 28.55 24.40 -4.47
N ARG A 224 28.84 25.16 -5.54
CA ARG A 224 28.96 24.66 -6.92
C ARG A 224 30.40 24.25 -7.28
N ASP A 225 30.53 23.38 -8.27
CA ASP A 225 31.78 23.02 -8.96
C ASP A 225 32.87 22.47 -8.02
N LEU A 226 32.47 21.66 -7.04
CA LEU A 226 33.38 20.98 -6.12
C LEU A 226 34.15 19.88 -6.86
N GLN A 227 35.47 19.84 -6.70
CA GLN A 227 36.39 18.97 -7.46
C GLN A 227 36.03 17.47 -7.40
N ARG A 228 35.49 16.99 -6.27
CA ARG A 228 35.15 15.57 -6.06
C ARG A 228 33.68 15.22 -6.32
N VAL A 229 32.84 16.23 -6.59
CA VAL A 229 31.41 16.09 -6.87
C VAL A 229 31.16 16.38 -8.34
N GLU A 230 30.84 15.33 -9.11
CA GLU A 230 30.71 15.39 -10.58
C GLU A 230 29.52 16.26 -11.07
N THR A 231 28.67 16.77 -10.18
CA THR A 231 27.44 17.49 -10.55
C THR A 231 27.02 18.61 -9.61
N ASN A 232 26.44 19.67 -10.19
CA ASN A 232 25.80 20.77 -9.47
C ASN A 232 24.32 20.53 -9.17
N ARG A 233 23.78 19.40 -9.61
CA ARG A 233 22.38 19.03 -9.38
C ARG A 233 22.21 18.26 -8.08
N ILE A 234 20.98 18.24 -7.58
CA ILE A 234 20.64 17.55 -6.33
C ILE A 234 20.72 16.02 -6.53
N ARG A 235 21.39 15.36 -5.60
CA ARG A 235 21.57 13.90 -5.56
C ARG A 235 20.54 13.30 -4.59
N GLY A 236 19.36 12.97 -5.10
CA GLY A 236 18.25 12.50 -4.29
C GLY A 236 18.52 11.16 -3.57
N GLY A 237 19.23 10.23 -4.22
CA GLY A 237 19.60 8.95 -3.61
C GLY A 237 20.47 9.13 -2.35
N MET A 238 21.44 10.04 -2.42
CA MET A 238 22.26 10.44 -1.28
C MET A 238 21.40 11.04 -0.15
N CYS A 239 20.49 11.97 -0.48
CA CYS A 239 19.63 12.61 0.52
C CYS A 239 18.78 11.59 1.29
N LEU A 240 18.25 10.59 0.59
CA LEU A 240 17.46 9.50 1.17
C LEU A 240 18.30 8.63 2.11
N VAL A 241 19.48 8.18 1.68
CA VAL A 241 20.35 7.30 2.48
C VAL A 241 20.82 7.98 3.77
N ILE A 242 21.17 9.27 3.72
CA ILE A 242 21.59 10.01 4.91
C ILE A 242 20.40 10.20 5.87
N ALA A 243 19.25 10.67 5.38
CA ALA A 243 18.13 11.06 6.22
C ALA A 243 17.21 9.89 6.63
N GLU A 244 16.71 9.11 5.66
CA GLU A 244 15.81 7.97 5.88
C GLU A 244 16.57 6.68 6.20
N GLY A 245 17.83 6.57 5.78
CA GLY A 245 18.69 5.44 6.11
C GLY A 245 19.36 5.59 7.47
N ILE A 246 20.44 6.37 7.51
CA ILE A 246 21.32 6.50 8.67
C ILE A 246 20.61 7.21 9.82
N ALA A 247 20.13 8.45 9.59
CA ALA A 247 19.56 9.26 10.66
C ALA A 247 18.28 8.63 11.22
N GLN A 248 17.35 8.18 10.37
CA GLN A 248 16.09 7.57 10.81
C GLN A 248 16.32 6.24 11.55
N LYS A 249 17.21 5.36 11.05
CA LYS A 249 17.41 3.99 11.56
C LYS A 249 18.66 3.80 12.42
N ALA A 250 19.27 4.87 12.92
CA ALA A 250 20.48 4.86 13.76
C ALA A 250 20.49 3.75 14.84
N ARG A 251 19.39 3.56 15.59
CA ARG A 251 19.30 2.52 16.65
C ARG A 251 19.45 1.10 16.11
N LYS A 252 18.85 0.78 14.94
CA LYS A 252 18.99 -0.54 14.31
C LYS A 252 20.41 -0.72 13.74
N LEU A 253 20.95 0.31 13.08
CA LEU A 253 22.30 0.27 12.49
C LEU A 253 23.39 0.09 13.55
N MET A 254 23.20 0.67 14.74
CA MET A 254 24.14 0.51 15.87
C MET A 254 24.24 -0.97 16.29
N LYS A 255 23.13 -1.72 16.34
CA LYS A 255 23.14 -3.15 16.65
C LYS A 255 23.95 -3.94 15.61
N TYR A 256 23.65 -3.73 14.32
CA TYR A 256 24.39 -4.39 13.23
C TYR A 256 25.87 -3.99 13.18
N SER A 257 26.20 -2.75 13.52
CA SER A 257 27.59 -2.30 13.62
C SER A 257 28.35 -3.04 14.72
N GLN A 258 27.70 -3.38 15.83
CA GLN A 258 28.31 -4.14 16.92
C GLN A 258 28.52 -5.60 16.51
N GLU A 259 27.54 -6.21 15.85
CA GLU A 259 27.65 -7.58 15.30
C GLU A 259 28.79 -7.72 14.29
N LEU A 260 29.02 -6.70 13.45
CA LEU A 260 30.09 -6.68 12.45
C LEU A 260 31.42 -6.10 12.96
N GLY A 261 31.48 -5.62 14.21
CA GLY A 261 32.69 -5.05 14.81
C GLY A 261 33.18 -3.74 14.18
N LEU A 262 32.28 -2.90 13.67
CA LEU A 262 32.61 -1.71 12.86
C LEU A 262 32.79 -0.39 13.65
N GLY A 263 32.54 -0.35 14.96
CA GLY A 263 32.87 0.83 15.79
C GLY A 263 32.06 2.11 15.50
N TRP A 264 30.81 2.00 15.03
CA TRP A 264 29.92 3.17 14.80
C TRP A 264 29.24 3.66 16.09
N ASP A 265 29.98 3.78 17.19
CA ASP A 265 29.43 4.17 18.50
C ASP A 265 28.93 5.63 18.52
N TRP A 266 29.38 6.45 17.57
CA TRP A 266 28.95 7.84 17.39
C TRP A 266 27.44 7.96 17.07
N LEU A 267 26.80 6.92 16.53
CA LEU A 267 25.35 6.88 16.31
C LEU A 267 24.54 7.06 17.61
N SER A 268 25.12 6.75 18.77
CA SER A 268 24.48 6.92 20.08
C SER A 268 24.08 8.37 20.37
N LYS A 269 24.84 9.35 19.86
CA LYS A 269 24.54 10.79 19.99
C LYS A 269 23.21 11.15 19.30
N LEU A 270 22.95 10.55 18.14
CA LEU A 270 21.71 10.75 17.37
C LEU A 270 20.50 10.10 18.03
N VAL A 271 20.68 8.96 18.70
CA VAL A 271 19.59 8.23 19.37
C VAL A 271 19.08 8.98 20.60
N ARG A 272 19.97 9.56 21.41
CA ARG A 272 19.61 10.31 22.63
C ARG A 272 18.74 11.54 22.36
N CYS A 273 18.91 12.20 21.21
CA CYS A 273 18.08 13.34 20.83
C CYS A 273 16.63 12.97 20.46
N LYS A 274 16.37 11.72 20.04
CA LYS A 274 15.03 11.28 19.60
C LYS A 274 14.06 11.00 20.75
N GLU A 275 14.53 10.47 21.88
CA GLU A 275 13.67 10.07 23.01
C GLU A 275 12.92 11.26 23.63
N LYS A 276 13.45 12.49 23.51
CA LYS A 276 12.76 13.71 23.96
C LYS A 276 11.59 14.17 23.05
N THR A 277 11.38 13.54 21.89
CA THR A 277 10.42 14.02 20.85
C THR A 277 9.24 13.09 20.54
N ASP A 278 9.15 11.92 21.17
CA ASP A 278 8.13 10.89 20.84
C ASP A 278 6.69 11.28 21.21
N THR A 279 6.48 12.37 21.98
CA THR A 279 5.16 12.98 22.26
C THR A 279 4.49 13.64 21.05
N ARG A 280 5.14 13.67 19.88
CA ARG A 280 4.58 14.30 18.65
C ARG A 280 3.75 13.35 17.76
N LYS A 281 3.68 12.05 18.03
CA LYS A 281 3.03 11.06 17.15
C LYS A 281 1.51 11.25 16.97
N SER A 282 0.81 11.90 17.91
CA SER A 282 -0.64 12.17 17.84
C SER A 282 -1.06 13.25 16.83
N LYS A 283 -0.14 14.12 16.37
CA LYS A 283 -0.46 15.21 15.42
C LYS A 283 -0.60 14.76 13.95
N GLY A 284 -0.18 13.54 13.60
CA GLY A 284 -0.09 13.09 12.21
C GLY A 284 -1.42 12.68 11.56
N LEU A 285 -2.41 12.23 12.35
CA LEU A 285 -3.68 11.74 11.80
C LEU A 285 -4.46 12.88 11.13
N MET A 286 -4.56 14.03 11.80
CA MET A 286 -5.35 15.19 11.38
C MET A 286 -4.58 16.22 10.52
N SER A 287 -3.28 16.05 10.28
CA SER A 287 -2.48 17.08 9.58
C SER A 287 -2.72 17.17 8.07
N GLU A 288 -3.25 16.12 7.45
CA GLU A 288 -3.45 16.04 5.98
C GLU A 288 -4.80 15.41 5.63
N VAL A 289 -5.81 16.26 5.42
CA VAL A 289 -7.18 15.86 5.06
C VAL A 289 -7.45 16.23 3.61
N VAL A 290 -7.76 15.24 2.79
CA VAL A 290 -8.08 15.47 1.37
C VAL A 290 -9.60 15.56 1.23
N GLY A 291 -10.09 16.50 0.43
CA GLY A 291 -11.51 16.63 0.14
C GLY A 291 -12.10 15.33 -0.42
N GLY A 292 -13.25 14.94 0.12
CA GLY A 292 -13.94 13.69 -0.17
C GLY A 292 -13.52 12.50 0.69
N ARG A 293 -12.56 12.64 1.60
CA ARG A 293 -12.10 11.55 2.47
C ARG A 293 -12.51 11.84 3.91
N PRO A 294 -13.60 11.23 4.40
CA PRO A 294 -14.11 11.50 5.73
C PRO A 294 -13.13 11.13 6.83
N ILE A 295 -13.24 11.85 7.93
CA ILE A 295 -12.61 11.49 9.20
C ILE A 295 -13.75 10.89 10.04
N PHE A 296 -13.52 9.68 10.53
CA PHE A 296 -14.54 8.93 11.26
C PHE A 296 -14.46 9.20 12.76
N ALA A 297 -13.24 9.33 13.30
CA ALA A 297 -13.05 9.65 14.72
C ALA A 297 -11.80 10.50 14.90
N ALA A 298 -11.90 11.52 15.75
CA ALA A 298 -10.73 12.27 16.21
C ALA A 298 -9.84 11.41 17.13
N PRO A 299 -8.53 11.73 17.27
CA PRO A 299 -7.62 10.97 18.11
C PRO A 299 -8.12 10.84 19.55
N SER A 300 -8.22 9.61 20.04
CA SER A 300 -8.72 9.26 21.39
C SER A 300 -10.08 9.88 21.76
N ALA A 301 -10.93 10.22 20.78
CA ALA A 301 -12.23 10.83 21.03
C ALA A 301 -13.26 9.79 21.52
N LYS A 302 -14.04 10.18 22.53
CA LYS A 302 -15.16 9.37 23.06
C LYS A 302 -16.21 9.14 21.98
N GLY A 303 -16.73 7.92 21.90
CA GLY A 303 -17.63 7.52 20.80
C GLY A 303 -16.92 7.10 19.51
N GLY A 304 -15.59 7.16 19.47
CA GLY A 304 -14.79 6.64 18.35
C GLY A 304 -14.82 5.12 18.27
N PHE A 305 -13.92 4.54 17.46
CA PHE A 305 -13.79 3.09 17.40
C PHE A 305 -13.19 2.55 18.69
N ARG A 306 -13.87 1.62 19.36
CA ARG A 306 -13.35 0.97 20.56
C ARG A 306 -12.31 -0.08 20.17
N LEU A 307 -11.15 -0.05 20.83
CA LEU A 307 -10.12 -1.07 20.67
C LEU A 307 -10.60 -2.42 21.24
N ARG A 308 -10.73 -3.43 20.38
CA ARG A 308 -10.89 -4.83 20.77
C ARG A 308 -9.72 -5.65 20.24
N TYR A 309 -9.01 -6.33 21.12
CA TYR A 309 -7.91 -7.18 20.68
C TYR A 309 -8.45 -8.48 20.10
N GLY A 310 -8.00 -8.80 18.89
CA GLY A 310 -8.33 -10.06 18.25
C GLY A 310 -7.98 -10.06 16.78
N ARG A 311 -8.22 -11.21 16.18
CA ARG A 311 -7.91 -11.49 14.79
C ARG A 311 -8.99 -12.38 14.23
N ASP A 312 -9.54 -11.98 13.10
CA ASP A 312 -10.47 -12.79 12.33
C ASP A 312 -9.73 -13.49 11.17
N ARG A 313 -10.49 -14.19 10.33
CA ARG A 313 -9.94 -14.92 9.18
C ARG A 313 -9.31 -14.00 8.12
N SER A 314 -9.74 -12.74 8.06
CA SER A 314 -9.41 -11.73 7.04
C SER A 314 -8.55 -10.56 7.55
N SER A 315 -8.11 -10.61 8.81
CA SER A 315 -7.30 -9.56 9.45
C SER A 315 -5.92 -10.06 9.88
N GLY A 316 -5.06 -9.10 10.24
CA GLY A 316 -3.62 -9.32 10.46
C GLY A 316 -2.77 -8.67 9.37
N ILE A 317 -1.44 -8.64 9.58
CA ILE A 317 -0.47 -7.92 8.75
C ILE A 317 -0.95 -6.50 8.37
N ALA A 318 -1.37 -5.72 9.37
CA ALA A 318 -1.99 -4.40 9.29
C ALA A 318 -3.49 -4.32 8.97
N ALA A 319 -4.14 -5.36 8.41
CA ALA A 319 -5.58 -5.36 8.20
C ALA A 319 -6.34 -5.40 9.52
N LYS A 320 -7.42 -4.60 9.62
CA LYS A 320 -8.28 -4.47 10.80
C LYS A 320 -9.74 -4.68 10.40
N SER A 321 -10.55 -5.19 11.32
CA SER A 321 -11.96 -5.46 11.04
C SER A 321 -12.87 -4.54 11.81
N ILE A 322 -13.99 -4.15 11.20
CA ILE A 322 -15.07 -3.42 11.88
C ILE A 322 -16.41 -4.10 11.60
N HIS A 323 -17.42 -3.72 12.37
CA HIS A 323 -18.75 -4.27 12.20
C HIS A 323 -19.40 -3.78 10.89
N PRO A 324 -20.08 -4.66 10.12
CA PRO A 324 -20.73 -4.28 8.86
C PRO A 324 -21.79 -3.17 9.01
N ALA A 325 -22.52 -3.17 10.14
CA ALA A 325 -23.47 -2.09 10.43
C ALA A 325 -22.79 -0.71 10.45
N THR A 326 -21.57 -0.62 11.01
CA THR A 326 -20.80 0.62 11.04
C THR A 326 -20.44 1.07 9.63
N MET A 327 -20.05 0.15 8.75
CA MET A 327 -19.73 0.48 7.35
C MET A 327 -20.94 1.07 6.61
N ILE A 328 -22.15 0.54 6.87
CA ILE A 328 -23.39 1.00 6.23
C ILE A 328 -23.82 2.39 6.74
N LEU A 329 -23.78 2.60 8.06
CA LEU A 329 -24.21 3.84 8.70
C LEU A 329 -23.22 4.99 8.48
N LEU A 330 -21.95 4.71 8.23
CA LEU A 330 -20.96 5.67 7.74
C LEU A 330 -21.13 5.99 6.23
N ASP A 331 -22.38 6.03 5.77
CA ASP A 331 -22.80 6.24 4.38
C ASP A 331 -22.06 5.39 3.34
N SER A 332 -21.62 4.18 3.73
CA SER A 332 -20.88 3.25 2.86
C SER A 332 -19.56 3.84 2.32
N PHE A 333 -18.92 4.75 3.08
CA PHE A 333 -17.59 5.27 2.73
C PHE A 333 -16.47 4.26 2.97
N ILE A 334 -16.66 3.35 3.91
CA ILE A 334 -15.77 2.22 4.16
C ILE A 334 -16.36 1.01 3.44
N ALA A 335 -15.62 0.51 2.45
CA ALA A 335 -15.86 -0.76 1.78
C ALA A 335 -14.75 -1.75 2.15
N THR A 336 -14.98 -3.05 1.94
CA THR A 336 -13.95 -4.07 2.12
C THR A 336 -12.73 -3.76 1.25
N GLY A 337 -11.56 -3.58 1.88
CA GLY A 337 -10.32 -3.14 1.22
C GLY A 337 -10.09 -1.63 1.20
N THR A 338 -11.00 -0.81 1.73
CA THR A 338 -10.74 0.63 1.88
C THR A 338 -9.60 0.84 2.87
N GLN A 339 -8.56 1.55 2.43
CA GLN A 339 -7.49 1.96 3.33
C GLN A 339 -8.03 3.01 4.30
N VAL A 340 -7.91 2.75 5.59
CA VAL A 340 -8.15 3.69 6.69
C VAL A 340 -6.82 3.98 7.37
N LYS A 341 -6.59 5.24 7.71
CA LYS A 341 -5.47 5.66 8.55
C LYS A 341 -5.95 5.69 9.99
N VAL A 342 -5.23 4.99 10.85
CA VAL A 342 -5.54 4.87 12.28
C VAL A 342 -4.51 5.60 13.12
N GLU A 343 -4.89 5.93 14.35
CA GLU A 343 -4.01 6.50 15.37
C GLU A 343 -2.99 5.47 15.88
N HIS A 344 -3.48 4.27 16.24
CA HIS A 344 -2.71 3.17 16.81
C HIS A 344 -3.32 1.81 16.43
N PRO A 345 -2.52 0.73 16.39
CA PRO A 345 -1.12 0.69 15.95
C PRO A 345 -1.03 0.79 14.41
N GLY A 346 0.07 1.36 13.92
CA GLY A 346 0.34 1.54 12.49
C GLY A 346 -0.16 2.88 11.92
N LYS A 347 0.20 3.17 10.67
CA LYS A 347 -0.19 4.43 9.98
C LYS A 347 -1.37 4.27 9.04
N GLY A 348 -1.63 3.03 8.62
CA GLY A 348 -2.63 2.64 7.64
C GLY A 348 -3.00 1.18 7.85
N CYS A 349 -4.22 0.84 7.49
CA CYS A 349 -4.78 -0.50 7.49
C CYS A 349 -5.83 -0.56 6.38
N ILE A 350 -6.02 -1.71 5.75
CA ILE A 350 -7.30 -1.98 5.09
C ILE A 350 -8.36 -2.30 6.15
N ILE A 351 -9.62 -2.09 5.79
CA ILE A 351 -10.74 -2.54 6.60
C ILE A 351 -11.40 -3.77 5.97
N THR A 352 -11.63 -4.78 6.80
CA THR A 352 -12.45 -5.96 6.54
C THR A 352 -13.63 -6.02 7.51
N GLU A 353 -14.47 -7.05 7.39
CA GLU A 353 -15.72 -7.18 8.15
C GLU A 353 -15.64 -8.29 9.19
N CYS A 354 -16.11 -7.99 10.40
CA CYS A 354 -16.34 -8.95 11.45
C CYS A 354 -17.67 -8.61 12.12
N ASP A 355 -18.64 -9.52 12.04
CA ASP A 355 -19.99 -9.36 12.59
C ASP A 355 -20.14 -9.93 14.00
N SER A 356 -19.11 -10.59 14.53
CA SER A 356 -19.11 -11.09 15.92
C SER A 356 -18.78 -10.01 16.96
N ILE A 357 -18.27 -8.85 16.55
CA ILE A 357 -17.89 -7.72 17.44
C ILE A 357 -19.05 -6.74 17.63
N GLU A 358 -18.96 -5.82 18.59
CA GLU A 358 -20.04 -4.86 18.83
C GLU A 358 -20.14 -3.82 17.69
N GLY A 359 -21.35 -3.68 17.15
CA GLY A 359 -21.69 -2.64 16.17
C GLY A 359 -21.88 -1.24 16.78
N PRO A 360 -22.36 -0.28 15.98
CA PRO A 360 -22.54 1.09 16.41
C PRO A 360 -23.77 1.25 17.32
N ILE A 361 -23.74 2.31 18.14
CA ILE A 361 -24.90 2.76 18.91
C ILE A 361 -25.33 4.10 18.33
N VAL A 362 -26.61 4.20 17.96
CA VAL A 362 -27.15 5.35 17.25
C VAL A 362 -28.35 5.94 17.98
N LYS A 363 -28.50 7.25 17.82
CA LYS A 363 -29.69 8.02 18.14
C LYS A 363 -30.50 8.22 16.86
N LEU A 364 -31.77 7.88 16.92
CA LEU A 364 -32.73 8.10 15.84
C LEU A 364 -33.34 9.51 15.94
N LYS A 365 -33.94 9.98 14.86
CA LYS A 365 -34.60 11.30 14.77
C LYS A 365 -35.76 11.48 15.75
N ASP A 366 -36.37 10.40 16.23
CA ASP A 366 -37.40 10.43 17.27
C ASP A 366 -36.83 10.59 18.69
N GLY A 367 -35.50 10.61 18.83
CA GLY A 367 -34.77 10.71 20.10
C GLY A 367 -34.47 9.36 20.77
N SER A 368 -34.93 8.24 20.20
CA SER A 368 -34.66 6.89 20.68
C SER A 368 -33.19 6.50 20.44
N VAL A 369 -32.61 5.69 21.33
CA VAL A 369 -31.25 5.16 21.20
C VAL A 369 -31.30 3.65 20.99
N LEU A 370 -30.60 3.19 19.97
CA LEU A 370 -30.60 1.82 19.51
C LEU A 370 -29.18 1.29 19.35
N ARG A 371 -28.96 0.07 19.81
CA ARG A 371 -27.77 -0.73 19.45
C ARG A 371 -28.05 -1.44 18.15
N VAL A 372 -27.16 -1.27 17.18
CA VAL A 372 -27.30 -1.84 15.85
C VAL A 372 -26.46 -3.10 15.78
N GLU A 373 -27.12 -4.26 15.82
CA GLU A 373 -26.46 -5.55 16.05
C GLU A 373 -26.19 -6.32 14.77
N ASN A 374 -26.88 -5.99 13.70
CA ASN A 374 -26.73 -6.69 12.44
C ASN A 374 -26.87 -5.75 11.24
N ARG A 375 -26.50 -6.30 10.09
CA ARG A 375 -26.55 -5.61 8.81
C ARG A 375 -27.96 -5.16 8.43
N GLU A 376 -28.94 -6.03 8.58
CA GLU A 376 -30.33 -5.80 8.13
C GLU A 376 -30.96 -4.63 8.88
N GLN A 377 -30.73 -4.57 10.19
CA GLN A 377 -31.14 -3.47 11.05
C GLN A 377 -30.48 -2.15 10.61
N ALA A 378 -29.19 -2.18 10.28
CA ALA A 378 -28.47 -0.99 9.80
C ALA A 378 -29.01 -0.46 8.46
N GLU A 379 -29.36 -1.36 7.53
CA GLU A 379 -29.98 -0.99 6.26
C GLU A 379 -31.38 -0.37 6.45
N PHE A 380 -32.16 -0.89 7.40
CA PHE A 380 -33.51 -0.39 7.70
C PHE A 380 -33.51 1.01 8.33
N ILE A 381 -32.63 1.28 9.29
CA ILE A 381 -32.63 2.53 10.07
C ILE A 381 -31.77 3.65 9.46
N LYS A 382 -31.00 3.38 8.40
CA LYS A 382 -29.94 4.28 7.90
C LYS A 382 -30.41 5.72 7.67
N ASP A 383 -31.62 5.89 7.16
CA ASP A 383 -32.19 7.20 6.84
C ASP A 383 -32.82 7.90 8.07
N ASP A 384 -33.02 7.17 9.17
CA ASP A 384 -33.61 7.64 10.43
C ASP A 384 -32.56 7.98 11.50
N VAL A 385 -31.29 7.67 11.26
CA VAL A 385 -30.17 8.03 12.15
C VAL A 385 -29.97 9.54 12.17
N ASP A 386 -30.02 10.11 13.36
CA ASP A 386 -29.72 11.51 13.67
C ASP A 386 -28.25 11.68 14.07
N GLU A 387 -27.79 10.87 15.04
CA GLU A 387 -26.42 10.90 15.56
C GLU A 387 -25.90 9.48 15.82
N ILE A 388 -24.65 9.21 15.47
CA ILE A 388 -23.89 8.02 15.81
C ILE A 388 -23.10 8.33 17.07
N LEU A 389 -23.58 7.80 18.20
CA LEU A 389 -23.01 8.03 19.53
C LEU A 389 -21.71 7.25 19.71
N PHE A 390 -21.67 6.02 19.19
CA PHE A 390 -20.51 5.14 19.21
C PHE A 390 -20.36 4.45 17.86
N LEU A 391 -19.15 4.45 17.30
CA LEU A 391 -18.85 3.75 16.04
C LEU A 391 -18.82 2.23 16.19
N GLY A 392 -18.71 1.72 17.42
CA GLY A 392 -18.55 0.30 17.71
C GLY A 392 -17.09 -0.13 17.77
N ASP A 393 -16.86 -1.43 17.63
CA ASP A 393 -15.55 -2.05 17.79
C ASP A 393 -14.69 -1.93 16.52
N MET A 394 -13.39 -1.78 16.73
CA MET A 394 -12.36 -2.07 15.75
C MET A 394 -11.48 -3.20 16.28
N LEU A 395 -11.48 -4.31 15.55
CA LEU A 395 -10.70 -5.49 15.85
C LEU A 395 -9.25 -5.27 15.42
N ILE A 396 -8.33 -5.30 16.38
CA ILE A 396 -6.91 -5.05 16.17
C ILE A 396 -6.07 -6.20 16.70
N THR A 397 -5.15 -6.69 15.87
CA THR A 397 -4.31 -7.83 16.20
C THR A 397 -3.20 -7.46 17.18
N TYR A 398 -2.79 -8.43 18.00
CA TYR A 398 -1.59 -8.30 18.83
C TYR A 398 -0.33 -8.16 17.95
N GLY A 399 -0.28 -8.88 16.83
CA GLY A 399 0.83 -8.82 15.88
C GLY A 399 1.15 -7.42 15.37
N ASP A 400 0.13 -6.56 15.15
CA ASP A 400 0.34 -5.17 14.74
C ASP A 400 1.05 -4.33 15.81
N PHE A 401 0.76 -4.56 17.09
CA PHE A 401 1.46 -3.91 18.21
C PHE A 401 2.91 -4.39 18.29
N LEU A 402 3.15 -5.70 18.11
CA LEU A 402 4.48 -6.28 18.11
C LEU A 402 5.32 -5.77 16.93
N GLN A 403 4.74 -5.66 15.73
CA GLN A 403 5.40 -5.13 14.53
C GLN A 403 5.81 -3.66 14.70
N THR A 404 4.92 -2.84 15.26
CA THR A 404 5.19 -1.41 15.47
C THR A 404 6.01 -1.13 16.74
N ASN A 405 6.17 -2.15 17.61
CA ASN A 405 6.74 -2.04 18.95
C ASN A 405 6.09 -0.90 19.75
N THR A 406 4.76 -0.80 19.64
CA THR A 406 3.92 0.13 20.41
C THR A 406 3.52 -0.57 21.70
N THR A 407 3.55 0.13 22.84
CA THR A 407 3.04 -0.43 24.11
C THR A 407 1.58 -0.84 23.97
N LEU A 408 1.20 -1.93 24.62
CA LEU A 408 -0.19 -2.36 24.62
C LEU A 408 -1.07 -1.27 25.27
N LEU A 409 -2.21 -1.02 24.66
CA LEU A 409 -3.21 -0.08 25.15
C LEU A 409 -4.27 -0.83 25.97
N PRO A 410 -4.88 -0.21 27.00
CA PRO A 410 -5.92 -0.84 27.80
C PRO A 410 -7.05 -1.41 26.93
N ALA A 411 -7.28 -2.71 27.04
CA ALA A 411 -8.38 -3.40 26.36
C ALA A 411 -9.73 -2.97 26.97
N GLY A 412 -10.72 -2.68 26.11
CA GLY A 412 -12.11 -2.57 26.55
C GLY A 412 -12.63 -3.92 27.05
N TYR A 413 -13.52 -3.92 28.04
CA TYR A 413 -14.10 -5.16 28.54
C TYR A 413 -15.00 -5.80 27.47
N CYS A 414 -14.71 -7.06 27.14
CA CYS A 414 -15.28 -7.80 26.02
C CYS A 414 -15.59 -9.25 26.41
N GLU A 415 -16.41 -9.92 25.58
CA GLU A 415 -16.93 -11.27 25.86
C GLU A 415 -15.83 -12.32 26.03
N GLU A 416 -14.73 -12.20 25.28
CA GLU A 416 -13.59 -13.12 25.36
C GLU A 416 -12.96 -13.05 26.75
N TRP A 417 -12.79 -11.84 27.29
CA TRP A 417 -12.22 -11.65 28.63
C TRP A 417 -13.20 -12.14 29.70
N TRP A 418 -14.48 -11.79 29.61
CA TRP A 418 -15.50 -12.25 30.57
C TRP A 418 -15.60 -13.77 30.62
N ARG A 419 -15.56 -14.44 29.45
CA ARG A 419 -15.59 -15.91 29.37
C ARG A 419 -14.40 -16.54 30.08
N LEU A 420 -13.20 -15.96 29.97
CA LEU A 420 -12.01 -16.45 30.69
C LEU A 420 -12.14 -16.27 32.21
N GLU A 421 -12.74 -15.16 32.67
CA GLU A 421 -13.01 -14.96 34.10
C GLU A 421 -14.05 -15.96 34.64
N ALA A 422 -15.07 -16.26 33.84
CA ALA A 422 -16.09 -17.25 34.16
C ALA A 422 -15.51 -18.68 34.19
N ASP A 423 -14.70 -19.06 33.19
CA ASP A 423 -14.00 -20.35 33.12
C ASP A 423 -13.07 -20.55 34.32
N ASN A 424 -12.33 -19.50 34.72
CA ASN A 424 -11.42 -19.56 35.87
C ASN A 424 -12.17 -19.75 37.21
N ARG A 425 -13.45 -19.37 37.27
CA ARG A 425 -14.33 -19.65 38.43
C ARG A 425 -15.18 -20.91 38.27
N GLY A 426 -14.93 -21.71 37.23
CA GLY A 426 -15.60 -22.99 36.99
C GLY A 426 -17.06 -22.86 36.55
N VAL A 427 -17.46 -21.70 36.00
CA VAL A 427 -18.84 -21.48 35.53
C VAL A 427 -19.04 -22.16 34.18
N LYS A 428 -20.00 -23.08 34.09
CA LYS A 428 -20.45 -23.61 32.79
C LYS A 428 -21.39 -22.61 32.14
N LEU A 429 -20.91 -21.93 31.12
CA LEU A 429 -21.70 -20.96 30.38
C LEU A 429 -22.63 -21.66 29.36
N PRO A 430 -23.87 -21.16 29.19
CA PRO A 430 -24.74 -21.61 28.11
C PRO A 430 -24.19 -21.17 26.75
N GLU A 431 -24.49 -21.92 25.69
CA GLU A 431 -24.12 -21.56 24.31
C GLU A 431 -24.97 -20.42 23.74
N LYS A 432 -26.11 -20.11 24.37
CA LYS A 432 -27.02 -19.03 23.95
C LYS A 432 -26.58 -17.68 24.53
N ILE A 433 -26.92 -16.59 23.83
CA ILE A 433 -26.85 -15.23 24.37
C ILE A 433 -27.61 -15.19 25.70
N LEU A 434 -26.91 -14.82 26.77
CA LEU A 434 -27.46 -14.66 28.11
C LEU A 434 -28.46 -13.50 28.14
N ASP A 435 -29.59 -13.70 28.81
CA ASP A 435 -30.49 -12.58 29.12
C ASP A 435 -29.88 -11.65 30.19
N ALA A 436 -30.33 -10.40 30.26
CA ALA A 436 -29.86 -9.42 31.23
C ALA A 436 -30.03 -9.92 32.67
N LYS A 437 -31.16 -10.59 32.97
CA LYS A 437 -31.43 -11.18 34.29
C LYS A 437 -30.43 -12.29 34.63
N GLU A 438 -30.19 -13.20 33.69
CA GLU A 438 -29.25 -14.31 33.86
C GLU A 438 -27.81 -13.80 34.06
N ALA A 439 -27.39 -12.80 33.28
CA ALA A 439 -26.07 -12.18 33.43
C ALA A 439 -25.85 -11.63 34.85
N ILE A 440 -26.86 -10.96 35.41
CA ILE A 440 -26.80 -10.41 36.78
C ILE A 440 -26.78 -11.52 37.84
N GLU A 441 -27.57 -12.59 37.66
CA GLU A 441 -27.57 -13.74 38.58
C GLU A 441 -26.21 -14.44 38.62
N ILE A 442 -25.58 -14.64 37.45
CA ILE A 442 -24.24 -15.22 37.35
C ILE A 442 -23.23 -14.33 38.07
N SER A 443 -23.25 -13.02 37.81
CA SER A 443 -22.34 -12.08 38.47
C SER A 443 -22.49 -12.09 39.98
N LYS A 444 -23.71 -12.17 40.52
CA LYS A 444 -23.95 -12.27 41.97
C LYS A 444 -23.49 -13.60 42.55
N LYS A 445 -23.80 -14.70 41.87
CA LYS A 445 -23.54 -16.05 42.37
C LYS A 445 -22.05 -16.38 42.39
N TYR A 446 -21.33 -15.96 41.36
CA TYR A 446 -19.93 -16.32 41.16
C TYR A 446 -18.96 -15.16 41.39
N ASP A 447 -19.44 -13.97 41.74
CA ASP A 447 -18.66 -12.75 41.98
C ASP A 447 -17.75 -12.35 40.78
N ILE A 448 -18.20 -12.67 39.57
CA ILE A 448 -17.59 -12.18 38.33
C ILE A 448 -18.22 -10.84 37.91
N PRO A 449 -17.49 -9.96 37.19
CA PRO A 449 -18.07 -8.73 36.69
C PRO A 449 -19.29 -8.96 35.79
N LEU A 450 -20.13 -7.94 35.68
CA LEU A 450 -21.30 -7.94 34.80
C LEU A 450 -20.88 -8.21 33.35
N HIS A 451 -21.68 -9.00 32.63
CA HIS A 451 -21.40 -9.34 31.24
C HIS A 451 -21.18 -8.07 30.37
N PRO A 452 -20.16 -8.03 29.49
CA PRO A 452 -19.80 -6.87 28.67
C PRO A 452 -20.94 -6.29 27.82
N ARG A 453 -21.75 -7.15 27.20
CA ARG A 453 -22.98 -6.76 26.47
C ARG A 453 -23.90 -5.86 27.30
N TYR A 454 -24.00 -6.08 28.60
CA TYR A 454 -24.88 -5.35 29.52
C TYR A 454 -24.14 -4.32 30.38
N THR A 455 -22.84 -4.15 30.16
CA THR A 455 -22.06 -3.08 30.77
C THR A 455 -22.18 -1.84 29.90
N TYR A 456 -22.35 -0.67 30.51
CA TYR A 456 -22.41 0.63 29.82
C TYR A 456 -21.09 1.38 29.91
N HIS A 457 -20.96 2.47 29.16
CA HIS A 457 -19.74 3.29 29.06
C HIS A 457 -19.56 4.23 30.28
N TRP A 458 -19.60 3.65 31.49
CA TRP A 458 -19.47 4.38 32.75
C TRP A 458 -18.14 5.12 32.90
N ASP A 459 -17.10 4.70 32.19
CA ASP A 459 -15.79 5.33 32.14
C ASP A 459 -15.76 6.60 31.26
N ASP A 460 -16.80 6.85 30.45
CA ASP A 460 -16.90 8.04 29.60
C ASP A 460 -17.60 9.22 30.25
N ILE A 461 -18.24 9.03 31.41
CA ILE A 461 -18.92 10.11 32.15
C ILE A 461 -18.05 10.64 33.29
N THR A 462 -18.33 11.84 33.76
CA THR A 462 -17.68 12.40 34.96
C THR A 462 -18.50 12.12 36.21
N LEU A 463 -17.92 12.38 37.39
CA LEU A 463 -18.64 12.27 38.65
C LEU A 463 -19.83 13.23 38.72
N ALA A 464 -19.71 14.45 38.17
CA ALA A 464 -20.81 15.41 38.13
C ALA A 464 -21.97 14.88 37.26
N ASP A 465 -21.65 14.28 36.12
CA ASP A 465 -22.65 13.65 35.25
C ASP A 465 -23.37 12.49 35.96
N LEU A 466 -22.64 11.68 36.73
CA LEU A 466 -23.23 10.59 37.51
C LEU A 466 -24.21 11.13 38.56
N GLU A 467 -23.89 12.22 39.24
CA GLU A 467 -24.78 12.86 40.22
C GLU A 467 -26.09 13.36 39.58
N ILE A 468 -25.99 14.01 38.41
CA ILE A 468 -27.14 14.49 37.64
C ILE A 468 -28.02 13.31 37.18
N LEU A 469 -27.39 12.24 36.69
CA LEU A 469 -28.09 11.05 36.22
C LEU A 469 -28.87 10.38 37.36
N VAL A 470 -28.25 10.20 38.52
CA VAL A 470 -28.90 9.59 39.70
C VAL A 470 -30.06 10.43 40.20
N GLU A 471 -29.89 11.75 40.27
CA GLU A 471 -30.95 12.68 40.68
C GLU A 471 -32.14 12.70 39.73
N TRP A 472 -31.88 12.53 38.43
CA TRP A 472 -32.96 12.45 37.46
C TRP A 472 -33.67 11.09 37.51
N LEU A 473 -32.90 10.00 37.58
CA LEU A 473 -33.44 8.64 37.65
C LEU A 473 -34.18 8.33 38.95
N SER A 474 -33.95 9.06 40.05
CA SER A 474 -34.72 8.87 41.29
C SER A 474 -36.21 9.19 41.13
N ASN A 475 -36.59 9.95 40.10
CA ASN A 475 -37.98 10.25 39.78
C ASN A 475 -38.62 9.22 38.82
N ALA A 476 -37.89 8.17 38.44
CA ALA A 476 -38.36 7.16 37.50
C ALA A 476 -39.32 6.15 38.14
N LYS A 477 -40.28 5.67 37.35
CA LYS A 477 -41.20 4.58 37.72
C LYS A 477 -40.70 3.26 37.14
N ILE A 478 -40.75 2.19 37.95
CA ILE A 478 -40.35 0.83 37.55
C ILE A 478 -41.60 -0.04 37.47
N GLU A 479 -42.02 -0.39 36.25
CA GLU A 479 -43.21 -1.21 35.96
C GLU A 479 -42.86 -2.22 34.84
N ASP A 480 -42.10 -3.26 35.18
CA ASP A 480 -41.44 -4.22 34.24
C ASP A 480 -40.46 -3.61 33.23
N ARG A 481 -40.47 -2.28 33.11
CA ARG A 481 -39.56 -1.40 32.39
C ARG A 481 -39.33 -0.14 33.23
N LEU A 482 -38.25 0.60 32.95
CA LEU A 482 -37.99 1.88 33.61
C LEU A 482 -38.53 3.03 32.77
N ILE A 483 -39.40 3.84 33.36
CA ILE A 483 -40.06 4.98 32.70
C ILE A 483 -39.67 6.25 33.44
N VAL A 484 -39.10 7.22 32.72
CA VAL A 484 -38.75 8.53 33.26
C VAL A 484 -39.26 9.65 32.34
N GLU A 485 -39.67 10.77 32.91
CA GLU A 485 -40.06 11.94 32.14
C GLU A 485 -38.84 12.56 31.43
N ASN A 486 -38.99 12.90 30.15
CA ASN A 486 -37.97 13.59 29.36
C ASN A 486 -37.95 15.10 29.67
N ASN A 487 -37.80 15.44 30.94
CA ASN A 487 -37.82 16.82 31.45
C ASN A 487 -36.42 17.36 31.78
N ASN A 488 -35.37 16.52 31.67
CA ASN A 488 -33.98 16.89 31.94
C ASN A 488 -33.09 16.59 30.72
N PRO A 489 -32.81 17.60 29.86
CA PRO A 489 -31.97 17.42 28.68
C PRO A 489 -30.52 16.98 28.99
N GLU A 490 -29.95 17.44 30.11
CA GLU A 490 -28.60 17.05 30.53
C GLU A 490 -28.57 15.57 30.93
N GLY A 491 -29.54 15.13 31.76
CA GLY A 491 -29.71 13.73 32.12
C GLY A 491 -29.91 12.82 30.91
N LYS A 492 -30.72 13.25 29.93
CA LYS A 492 -30.90 12.54 28.65
C LYS A 492 -29.59 12.42 27.88
N ARG A 493 -28.80 13.50 27.78
CA ARG A 493 -27.51 13.47 27.07
C ARG A 493 -26.48 12.56 27.76
N ILE A 494 -26.52 12.47 29.09
CA ILE A 494 -25.68 11.54 29.85
C ILE A 494 -26.11 10.09 29.59
N LEU A 495 -27.41 9.81 29.55
CA LEU A 495 -27.96 8.49 29.20
C LEU A 495 -27.56 8.06 27.77
N GLU A 496 -27.62 8.98 26.81
CA GLU A 496 -27.10 8.79 25.45
C GLU A 496 -25.59 8.52 25.47
N SER A 497 -24.83 9.29 26.26
CA SER A 497 -23.38 9.15 26.39
C SER A 497 -22.93 7.86 27.05
N LEU A 498 -23.79 7.21 27.85
CA LEU A 498 -23.56 5.87 28.41
C LEU A 498 -23.84 4.76 27.39
N GLY A 499 -24.55 5.06 26.31
CA GLY A 499 -24.97 4.09 25.29
C GLY A 499 -26.14 3.20 25.72
N VAL A 500 -27.00 3.68 26.63
CA VAL A 500 -28.15 2.90 27.11
C VAL A 500 -29.25 2.88 26.05
N PRO A 501 -29.68 1.70 25.55
CA PRO A 501 -30.80 1.61 24.62
C PRO A 501 -32.11 2.06 25.29
N HIS A 502 -32.84 2.96 24.64
CA HIS A 502 -34.13 3.43 25.15
C HIS A 502 -35.01 4.00 24.04
N ARG A 503 -36.31 3.94 24.25
CA ARG A 503 -37.32 4.49 23.34
C ARG A 503 -37.90 5.80 23.89
N VAL A 504 -38.17 6.75 23.02
CA VAL A 504 -38.90 7.97 23.37
C VAL A 504 -40.33 7.88 22.84
N ASP A 505 -41.31 8.01 23.71
CA ASP A 505 -42.74 8.02 23.34
C ASP A 505 -43.49 9.03 24.22
N ASN A 506 -44.27 9.94 23.62
CA ASN A 506 -45.06 10.96 24.32
C ASN A 506 -44.32 11.69 25.47
N ASN A 507 -43.09 12.16 25.24
CA ASN A 507 -42.20 12.79 26.26
C ASN A 507 -41.78 11.88 27.43
N LEU A 508 -41.98 10.57 27.33
CA LEU A 508 -41.46 9.57 28.26
C LEU A 508 -40.29 8.82 27.63
N ILE A 509 -39.30 8.51 28.44
CA ILE A 509 -38.18 7.65 28.09
C ILE A 509 -38.44 6.28 28.71
N ILE A 510 -38.47 5.28 27.85
CA ILE A 510 -38.76 3.90 28.20
C ILE A 510 -37.50 3.07 27.99
N ILE A 511 -36.99 2.49 29.07
CA ILE A 511 -35.85 1.56 29.06
C ILE A 511 -36.39 0.17 29.38
N GLU A 512 -36.46 -0.68 28.36
CA GLU A 512 -36.92 -2.07 28.49
C GLU A 512 -35.88 -2.90 29.27
N GLU A 513 -34.59 -2.80 28.92
CA GLU A 513 -33.48 -3.48 29.60
C GLU A 513 -32.90 -2.64 30.76
N TYR A 514 -33.73 -2.36 31.77
CA TYR A 514 -33.35 -1.42 32.85
C TYR A 514 -32.48 -2.02 33.96
N LEU A 515 -32.50 -3.34 34.15
CA LEU A 515 -31.77 -3.98 35.26
C LEU A 515 -30.25 -3.73 35.22
N PRO A 516 -29.56 -3.82 34.06
CA PRO A 516 -28.14 -3.50 33.97
C PRO A 516 -27.81 -2.03 34.28
N LEU A 517 -28.78 -1.12 34.20
CA LEU A 517 -28.60 0.28 34.58
C LEU A 517 -28.75 0.47 36.09
N ILE A 518 -29.78 -0.14 36.70
CA ILE A 518 -30.12 0.07 38.11
C ILE A 518 -29.19 -0.70 39.05
N TYR A 519 -28.80 -1.95 38.74
CA TYR A 519 -27.99 -2.73 39.69
C TYR A 519 -26.61 -2.12 39.99
N PRO A 520 -25.84 -1.60 39.00
CA PRO A 520 -24.62 -0.85 39.28
C PRO A 520 -24.89 0.41 40.13
N LEU A 521 -26.03 1.07 39.92
CA LEU A 521 -26.48 2.23 40.71
C LEU A 521 -27.10 1.84 42.07
N GLY A 522 -27.16 0.56 42.43
CA GLY A 522 -27.82 0.11 43.66
C GLY A 522 -29.36 0.08 43.57
N SER A 523 -29.98 -0.81 44.34
CA SER A 523 -31.44 -1.03 44.33
C SER A 523 -32.26 0.09 44.97
N ASP A 524 -31.62 1.06 45.62
CA ASP A 524 -32.24 2.20 46.31
C ASP A 524 -31.51 3.49 45.93
N LEU A 525 -32.05 4.20 44.93
CA LEU A 525 -31.45 5.39 44.33
C LEU A 525 -31.36 6.58 45.31
N GLU A 526 -32.28 6.67 46.28
CA GLU A 526 -32.26 7.68 47.35
C GLU A 526 -31.07 7.44 48.30
N LYS A 527 -30.83 6.17 48.65
CA LYS A 527 -29.70 5.76 49.50
C LYS A 527 -28.37 5.97 48.78
N LEU A 528 -28.33 5.74 47.47
CA LEU A 528 -27.15 5.96 46.62
C LEU A 528 -26.65 7.41 46.70
N LYS A 529 -27.56 8.40 46.71
CA LYS A 529 -27.23 9.83 46.84
C LYS A 529 -26.43 10.11 48.11
N SER A 530 -26.73 9.40 49.20
CA SER A 530 -26.02 9.52 50.47
C SER A 530 -24.66 8.80 50.48
N GLU A 531 -24.53 7.70 49.75
CA GLU A 531 -23.30 6.91 49.68
C GLU A 531 -22.27 7.51 48.71
N ILE A 532 -22.69 8.02 47.55
CA ILE A 532 -21.81 8.75 46.63
C ILE A 532 -21.16 9.94 47.34
N LYS A 533 -21.94 10.71 48.13
CA LYS A 533 -21.41 11.83 48.93
C LYS A 533 -20.35 11.39 49.97
N LYS A 534 -20.43 10.16 50.50
CA LYS A 534 -19.43 9.63 51.45
C LYS A 534 -18.14 9.17 50.76
N VAL A 535 -18.24 8.67 49.53
CA VAL A 535 -17.10 8.09 48.77
C VAL A 535 -16.36 9.14 47.93
N LYS A 536 -17.00 10.30 47.66
CA LYS A 536 -16.46 11.42 46.84
C LYS A 536 -15.08 11.93 47.25
N ASN A 537 -14.66 11.76 48.51
CA ASN A 537 -13.35 12.20 48.99
C ASN A 537 -12.21 11.17 48.78
N LYS A 538 -12.51 9.98 48.23
CA LYS A 538 -11.57 8.85 48.14
C LYS A 538 -11.21 8.42 46.71
N GLU A 539 -12.07 8.68 45.74
CA GLU A 539 -11.93 8.21 44.36
C GLU A 539 -12.72 9.12 43.41
N GLU A 540 -12.20 9.37 42.20
CA GLU A 540 -12.86 10.22 41.19
C GLU A 540 -13.42 9.40 40.02
N ASN A 541 -12.96 8.16 39.82
CA ASN A 541 -13.42 7.32 38.72
C ASN A 541 -14.82 6.72 39.00
N PRO A 542 -15.84 6.99 38.15
CA PRO A 542 -17.20 6.47 38.33
C PRO A 542 -17.26 4.95 38.44
N VAL A 543 -16.47 4.21 37.65
CA VAL A 543 -16.47 2.73 37.68
C VAL A 543 -16.02 2.20 39.03
N ASN A 544 -14.98 2.79 39.62
CA ASN A 544 -14.47 2.39 40.93
C ASN A 544 -15.48 2.70 42.04
N ILE A 545 -16.15 3.84 41.96
CA ILE A 545 -17.20 4.24 42.92
C ILE A 545 -18.38 3.26 42.84
N LEU A 546 -18.85 2.96 41.63
CA LEU A 546 -19.93 1.99 41.41
C LEU A 546 -19.55 0.60 41.94
N ASN A 547 -18.30 0.17 41.77
CA ASN A 547 -17.80 -1.10 42.32
C ASN A 547 -17.73 -1.14 43.86
N MET A 548 -17.55 0.01 44.52
CA MET A 548 -17.55 0.08 45.99
C MET A 548 -18.95 0.04 46.59
N ILE A 549 -19.95 0.50 45.84
CA ILE A 549 -21.32 0.68 46.32
C ILE A 549 -22.25 -0.45 45.84
N SER A 550 -22.05 -0.94 44.63
CA SER A 550 -22.92 -1.94 44.01
C SER A 550 -22.73 -3.34 44.59
N SER A 551 -23.82 -4.10 44.59
CA SER A 551 -23.82 -5.56 44.82
C SER A 551 -23.18 -6.37 43.68
N ILE A 552 -22.93 -5.76 42.53
CA ILE A 552 -22.30 -6.38 41.37
C ILE A 552 -21.08 -5.58 40.93
N LYS A 553 -20.02 -6.30 40.55
CA LYS A 553 -18.82 -5.68 40.00
C LYS A 553 -19.02 -5.36 38.53
N ILE A 554 -18.48 -4.24 38.08
CA ILE A 554 -18.40 -3.82 36.68
C ILE A 554 -16.93 -3.55 36.33
N ARG A 555 -16.57 -3.74 35.07
CA ARG A 555 -15.27 -3.35 34.51
C ARG A 555 -15.47 -2.23 33.50
N ALA A 556 -14.40 -1.47 33.23
CA ALA A 556 -14.44 -0.40 32.25
C ALA A 556 -14.68 -0.97 30.84
N LYS A 557 -15.80 -0.59 30.22
CA LYS A 557 -16.20 -1.09 28.90
C LYS A 557 -15.42 -0.45 27.76
N SER A 558 -15.13 0.85 27.86
CA SER A 558 -14.57 1.61 26.74
C SER A 558 -13.09 1.35 26.54
N GLY A 559 -12.29 1.33 27.62
CA GLY A 559 -10.86 1.05 27.54
C GLY A 559 -10.11 2.12 26.74
N THR A 560 -9.89 1.89 25.44
CA THR A 560 -9.20 2.83 24.54
C THR A 560 -10.00 3.06 23.26
N TYR A 561 -10.15 4.34 22.87
CA TYR A 561 -10.70 4.73 21.57
C TYR A 561 -9.61 5.00 20.54
N ILE A 562 -9.84 4.58 19.30
CA ILE A 562 -8.93 4.72 18.17
C ILE A 562 -9.47 5.76 17.19
N GLY A 563 -8.69 6.82 16.95
CA GLY A 563 -8.96 7.77 15.88
C GLY A 563 -8.77 7.12 14.51
N ALA A 564 -9.65 7.45 13.56
CA ALA A 564 -9.63 6.86 12.21
C ALA A 564 -10.08 7.85 11.14
N ARG A 565 -9.48 7.76 9.95
CA ARG A 565 -9.92 8.50 8.76
C ARG A 565 -9.73 7.71 7.48
N MET A 566 -10.52 8.02 6.46
CA MET A 566 -10.36 7.41 5.16
C MET A 566 -9.01 7.78 4.52
N GLY A 567 -8.27 6.76 4.12
CA GLY A 567 -7.08 6.79 3.30
C GLY A 567 -7.44 6.67 1.82
N ARG A 568 -6.90 5.69 1.11
CA ARG A 568 -7.23 5.40 -0.29
C ARG A 568 -8.47 4.50 -0.38
N PRO A 569 -9.36 4.70 -1.37
CA PRO A 569 -10.41 3.73 -1.66
C PRO A 569 -9.82 2.41 -2.17
N GLU A 570 -10.62 1.36 -2.10
CA GLU A 570 -10.36 0.06 -2.70
C GLU A 570 -10.18 0.15 -4.23
N LYS A 571 -9.37 -0.74 -4.81
CA LYS A 571 -9.10 -0.76 -6.24
C LYS A 571 -9.01 -2.19 -6.77
N ALA A 572 -9.76 -2.44 -7.85
CA ALA A 572 -9.62 -3.62 -8.68
C ALA A 572 -9.83 -3.20 -10.15
N LYS A 573 -8.74 -2.97 -10.90
CA LYS A 573 -8.78 -2.43 -12.28
C LYS A 573 -7.59 -2.89 -13.11
N GLU A 574 -7.80 -3.01 -14.42
CA GLU A 574 -6.70 -3.28 -15.35
C GLU A 574 -5.66 -2.14 -15.39
N ARG A 575 -4.38 -2.50 -15.48
CA ARG A 575 -3.28 -1.52 -15.49
C ARG A 575 -3.09 -0.97 -16.91
N LYS A 576 -3.71 0.18 -17.18
CA LYS A 576 -3.54 0.91 -18.45
C LYS A 576 -2.42 1.94 -18.37
N MET A 577 -1.55 1.94 -19.38
CA MET A 577 -0.70 3.10 -19.64
C MET A 577 -1.58 4.33 -19.95
N GLN A 578 -1.06 5.53 -19.72
CA GLN A 578 -1.72 6.77 -20.14
C GLN A 578 -0.94 7.42 -21.28
N PRO A 579 -1.52 7.52 -22.49
CA PRO A 579 -2.75 6.87 -23.00
C PRO A 579 -2.65 5.33 -23.09
N PRO A 580 -3.79 4.60 -23.20
CA PRO A 580 -3.81 3.14 -23.32
C PRO A 580 -3.07 2.64 -24.56
N VAL A 581 -2.39 1.50 -24.43
CA VAL A 581 -1.52 0.91 -25.48
C VAL A 581 -1.85 -0.57 -25.65
N HIS A 582 -1.90 -1.02 -26.91
CA HIS A 582 -2.05 -2.43 -27.28
C HIS A 582 -0.72 -3.04 -27.76
N SER A 583 0.14 -2.25 -28.40
CA SER A 583 1.42 -2.70 -28.94
C SER A 583 2.57 -1.76 -28.59
N LEU A 584 3.72 -2.31 -28.18
CA LEU A 584 4.96 -1.56 -28.00
C LEU A 584 5.65 -1.29 -29.35
N PHE A 585 4.93 -0.63 -30.26
CA PHE A 585 5.42 -0.26 -31.59
C PHE A 585 5.46 1.28 -31.77
N PRO A 586 6.60 1.87 -32.17
CA PRO A 586 6.74 3.32 -32.30
C PRO A 586 6.08 3.86 -33.56
N ILE A 587 5.22 4.88 -33.42
CA ILE A 587 4.53 5.53 -34.55
C ILE A 587 4.73 7.06 -34.62
N GLY A 588 5.59 7.62 -33.78
CA GLY A 588 5.88 9.06 -33.76
C GLY A 588 4.63 9.92 -33.54
N GLU A 589 4.42 10.88 -34.43
CA GLU A 589 3.21 11.75 -34.47
C GLU A 589 2.20 11.31 -35.56
N ALA A 590 2.45 10.18 -36.24
CA ALA A 590 1.64 9.72 -37.37
C ALA A 590 0.22 9.29 -36.94
N GLY A 591 0.07 8.70 -35.75
CA GLY A 591 -1.21 8.20 -35.23
C GLY A 591 -2.06 9.20 -34.43
N GLY A 592 -1.79 10.50 -34.55
CA GLY A 592 -2.58 11.54 -33.88
C GLY A 592 -2.47 11.53 -32.34
N SER A 593 -3.49 12.09 -31.67
CA SER A 593 -3.56 12.15 -30.20
C SER A 593 -3.77 10.78 -29.55
N GLU A 594 -4.55 9.91 -30.20
CA GLU A 594 -4.92 8.57 -29.72
C GLU A 594 -3.84 7.53 -29.96
N ARG A 595 -2.83 7.85 -30.77
CA ARG A 595 -1.73 6.97 -31.15
C ARG A 595 -2.22 5.71 -31.90
N SER A 596 -3.16 5.90 -32.81
CA SER A 596 -3.72 4.83 -33.64
C SER A 596 -2.71 4.39 -34.72
N ILE A 597 -2.41 3.09 -34.77
CA ILE A 597 -1.55 2.49 -35.79
C ILE A 597 -2.29 2.47 -37.15
N ASN A 598 -3.61 2.27 -37.15
CA ASN A 598 -4.45 2.28 -38.34
C ASN A 598 -4.34 3.63 -39.08
N GLN A 599 -4.48 4.75 -38.35
CA GLN A 599 -4.31 6.09 -38.95
C GLN A 599 -2.87 6.33 -39.41
N ALA A 600 -1.88 5.77 -38.71
CA ALA A 600 -0.49 5.91 -39.08
C ALA A 600 -0.14 5.10 -40.36
N SER A 601 -0.76 3.94 -40.57
CA SER A 601 -0.52 3.09 -41.74
C SER A 601 -1.13 3.66 -43.02
N GLU A 602 -2.22 4.45 -42.91
CA GLU A 602 -2.77 5.21 -44.04
C GLU A 602 -1.78 6.24 -44.59
N ARG A 603 -0.91 6.83 -43.74
CA ARG A 603 0.13 7.80 -44.16
C ARG A 603 1.31 7.16 -44.90
N GLY A 604 1.41 5.83 -44.93
CA GLY A 604 2.48 5.10 -45.61
C GLY A 604 3.73 4.93 -44.74
N SER A 605 4.65 5.90 -44.78
CA SER A 605 5.95 5.82 -44.11
C SER A 605 6.01 6.63 -42.81
N VAL A 606 6.61 6.06 -41.77
CA VAL A 606 6.82 6.73 -40.47
C VAL A 606 8.30 6.75 -40.09
N SER A 607 8.82 7.94 -39.77
CA SER A 607 10.21 8.14 -39.33
C SER A 607 10.36 7.99 -37.82
N VAL A 608 10.98 6.90 -37.36
CA VAL A 608 11.11 6.55 -35.93
C VAL A 608 12.50 5.99 -35.59
N GLU A 609 12.87 6.05 -34.31
CA GLU A 609 14.06 5.38 -33.79
C GLU A 609 13.75 3.92 -33.49
N VAL A 610 14.43 3.00 -34.16
CA VAL A 610 14.23 1.55 -34.04
C VAL A 610 15.54 0.79 -34.10
N ALA A 611 15.55 -0.40 -33.49
CA ALA A 611 16.67 -1.31 -33.52
C ALA A 611 17.06 -1.73 -34.96
N ARG A 612 18.36 -1.87 -35.20
CA ARG A 612 18.90 -2.33 -36.49
C ARG A 612 19.27 -3.82 -36.42
N TYR A 613 18.50 -4.65 -37.11
CA TYR A 613 18.81 -6.05 -37.33
C TYR A 613 19.32 -6.27 -38.74
N GLU A 614 20.29 -7.18 -38.90
CA GLU A 614 20.86 -7.53 -40.20
C GLU A 614 20.82 -9.05 -40.39
N CYS A 615 20.28 -9.49 -41.54
CA CYS A 615 20.24 -10.90 -41.88
C CYS A 615 21.61 -11.37 -42.39
N PRO A 616 22.24 -12.39 -41.76
CA PRO A 616 23.53 -12.89 -42.21
C PRO A 616 23.47 -13.58 -43.59
N ARG A 617 22.30 -14.11 -43.97
CA ARG A 617 22.11 -14.87 -45.22
C ARG A 617 21.84 -13.98 -46.44
N CYS A 618 20.94 -13.00 -46.32
CA CYS A 618 20.52 -12.17 -47.45
C CYS A 618 20.93 -10.70 -47.35
N GLY A 619 21.59 -10.29 -46.24
CA GLY A 619 22.01 -8.90 -46.01
C GLY A 619 20.85 -7.91 -45.76
N ASN A 620 19.60 -8.37 -45.74
CA ASN A 620 18.46 -7.49 -45.53
C ASN A 620 18.47 -6.88 -44.12
N VAL A 621 18.22 -5.57 -44.04
CA VAL A 621 18.18 -4.83 -42.78
C VAL A 621 16.74 -4.70 -42.29
N THR A 622 16.45 -5.29 -41.14
CA THR A 622 15.10 -5.42 -40.57
C THR A 622 15.02 -4.76 -39.19
N ILE A 623 13.82 -4.74 -38.61
CA ILE A 623 13.56 -4.34 -37.22
C ILE A 623 13.20 -5.54 -36.32
N PHE A 624 13.07 -6.73 -36.92
CA PHE A 624 12.62 -7.95 -36.26
C PHE A 624 13.76 -8.96 -36.14
N PRO A 625 13.77 -9.79 -35.09
CA PRO A 625 14.75 -10.86 -34.89
C PRO A 625 14.76 -11.91 -36.01
N THR A 626 13.65 -12.09 -36.74
CA THR A 626 13.55 -13.01 -37.88
C THR A 626 13.51 -12.23 -39.20
N CYS A 627 14.23 -12.71 -40.22
CA CYS A 627 14.21 -12.08 -41.53
C CYS A 627 12.90 -12.38 -42.27
N PRO A 628 12.13 -11.37 -42.74
CA PRO A 628 10.87 -11.60 -43.45
C PRO A 628 11.05 -12.23 -44.84
N ASN A 629 12.27 -12.22 -45.42
CA ASN A 629 12.52 -12.75 -46.76
C ASN A 629 12.96 -14.22 -46.76
N CYS A 630 13.77 -14.62 -45.77
CA CYS A 630 14.40 -15.95 -45.74
C CYS A 630 14.18 -16.72 -44.43
N ASN A 631 13.43 -16.16 -43.48
CA ASN A 631 13.15 -16.71 -42.15
C ASN A 631 14.37 -17.05 -41.28
N GLU A 632 15.57 -16.59 -41.67
CA GLU A 632 16.79 -16.78 -40.90
C GLU A 632 16.84 -15.82 -39.69
N THR A 633 17.51 -16.24 -38.62
CA THR A 633 17.71 -15.39 -37.43
C THR A 633 18.66 -14.23 -37.77
N THR A 634 18.24 -13.01 -37.46
CA THR A 634 19.00 -11.78 -37.72
C THR A 634 19.85 -11.38 -36.52
N ILE A 635 20.92 -10.63 -36.78
CA ILE A 635 21.88 -10.20 -35.76
C ILE A 635 21.62 -8.73 -35.45
N LEU A 636 21.53 -8.40 -34.17
CA LEU A 636 21.41 -7.03 -33.70
C LEU A 636 22.76 -6.32 -33.84
N ARG A 637 22.80 -5.22 -34.62
CA ARG A 637 24.01 -4.46 -34.89
C ARG A 637 24.02 -3.12 -34.16
N ARG A 638 25.21 -2.58 -33.88
CA ARG A 638 25.38 -1.23 -33.30
C ARG A 638 25.80 -0.25 -34.38
N VAL A 639 25.36 0.99 -34.24
CA VAL A 639 25.59 2.09 -35.18
C VAL A 639 26.20 3.26 -34.42
N CYS A 640 27.23 3.87 -35.00
CA CYS A 640 27.81 5.10 -34.46
C CYS A 640 26.87 6.29 -34.72
N PRO A 641 26.46 7.05 -33.69
CA PRO A 641 25.55 8.19 -33.88
C PRO A 641 26.18 9.37 -34.65
N SER A 642 27.52 9.42 -34.77
CA SER A 642 28.23 10.52 -35.43
C SER A 642 28.60 10.21 -36.88
N CYS A 643 29.03 8.99 -37.18
CA CYS A 643 29.51 8.62 -38.51
C CYS A 643 28.73 7.47 -39.17
N ASN A 644 27.66 6.98 -38.53
CA ASN A 644 26.81 5.87 -38.98
C ASN A 644 27.55 4.56 -39.32
N LEU A 645 28.80 4.41 -38.86
CA LEU A 645 29.55 3.18 -39.01
C LEU A 645 28.88 2.08 -38.19
N VAL A 646 28.58 0.95 -38.85
CA VAL A 646 28.11 -0.27 -38.21
C VAL A 646 29.30 -0.99 -37.61
N SER A 647 29.25 -1.27 -36.31
CA SER A 647 30.32 -1.94 -35.56
C SER A 647 29.72 -2.76 -34.43
N ASP A 648 30.41 -3.84 -34.04
CA ASP A 648 30.05 -4.60 -32.84
C ASP A 648 30.69 -4.02 -31.56
N SER A 649 31.64 -3.07 -31.71
CA SER A 649 32.32 -2.43 -30.58
C SER A 649 31.44 -1.40 -29.86
N ASP A 650 31.52 -1.37 -28.52
CA ASP A 650 30.84 -0.37 -27.68
C ASP A 650 31.28 1.07 -27.99
N VAL A 651 32.56 1.24 -28.36
CA VAL A 651 33.14 2.53 -28.72
C VAL A 651 33.47 2.51 -30.21
N CYS A 652 33.03 3.54 -30.93
CA CYS A 652 33.32 3.67 -32.34
C CYS A 652 34.84 3.84 -32.55
N PRO A 653 35.50 3.01 -33.39
CA PRO A 653 36.94 3.10 -33.61
C PRO A 653 37.36 4.44 -34.26
N ARG A 654 36.45 5.07 -35.02
CA ARG A 654 36.71 6.33 -35.73
C ARG A 654 36.41 7.57 -34.90
N CYS A 655 35.29 7.58 -34.17
CA CYS A 655 34.78 8.77 -33.49
C CYS A 655 35.01 8.76 -31.97
N ARG A 656 35.42 7.62 -31.39
CA ARG A 656 35.54 7.41 -29.94
C ARG A 656 34.27 7.76 -29.13
N VAL A 657 33.12 7.74 -29.79
CA VAL A 657 31.79 7.89 -29.16
C VAL A 657 31.15 6.52 -28.98
N ASN A 658 30.28 6.40 -27.97
CA ASN A 658 29.56 5.16 -27.72
C ASN A 658 28.58 4.85 -28.87
N THR A 659 28.64 3.63 -29.40
CA THR A 659 27.71 3.12 -30.40
C THR A 659 26.35 2.82 -29.78
N ARG A 660 25.29 2.81 -30.59
CA ARG A 660 23.90 2.57 -30.16
C ARG A 660 23.28 1.43 -30.94
N PHE A 661 22.33 0.71 -30.37
CA PHE A 661 21.63 -0.40 -31.04
C PHE A 661 20.53 0.04 -32.02
N TYR A 662 20.23 1.34 -32.05
CA TYR A 662 19.12 1.90 -32.80
C TYR A 662 19.58 3.04 -33.70
N GLU A 663 18.82 3.25 -34.77
CA GLU A 663 18.99 4.37 -35.70
C GLU A 663 17.62 4.96 -36.04
N ARG A 664 17.61 6.19 -36.57
CA ARG A 664 16.38 6.79 -37.08
C ARG A 664 16.16 6.30 -38.51
N ARG A 665 15.03 5.64 -38.75
CA ARG A 665 14.71 5.04 -40.04
C ARG A 665 13.27 5.32 -40.43
N ASP A 666 13.03 5.44 -41.73
CA ASP A 666 11.69 5.51 -42.30
C ASP A 666 11.18 4.10 -42.54
N LEU A 667 10.10 3.74 -41.84
CA LEU A 667 9.46 2.43 -41.92
C LEU A 667 8.21 2.52 -42.77
N ASP A 668 8.04 1.61 -43.73
CA ASP A 668 6.76 1.41 -44.42
C ASP A 668 5.79 0.67 -43.49
N LEU A 669 5.10 1.45 -42.67
CA LEU A 669 4.13 0.93 -41.71
C LEU A 669 2.94 0.28 -42.41
N ARG A 670 2.60 0.73 -43.63
CA ARG A 670 1.49 0.15 -44.41
C ARG A 670 1.78 -1.29 -44.78
N GLN A 671 2.99 -1.58 -45.27
CA GLN A 671 3.37 -2.94 -45.62
C GLN A 671 3.46 -3.84 -44.38
N ILE A 672 4.09 -3.37 -43.30
CA ILE A 672 4.19 -4.14 -42.05
C ILE A 672 2.80 -4.46 -41.48
N TRP A 673 1.89 -3.49 -41.51
CA TRP A 673 0.51 -3.66 -41.06
C TRP A 673 -0.28 -4.64 -41.92
N LYS A 674 -0.16 -4.57 -43.25
CA LYS A 674 -0.81 -5.53 -44.16
C LYS A 674 -0.33 -6.95 -43.94
N ASN A 675 0.97 -7.17 -43.83
CA ASN A 675 1.54 -8.50 -43.58
C ASN A 675 1.04 -9.09 -42.25
N ALA A 676 0.93 -8.27 -41.20
CA ALA A 676 0.40 -8.69 -39.91
C ALA A 676 -1.09 -9.09 -39.99
N ILE A 677 -1.90 -8.33 -40.75
CA ILE A 677 -3.32 -8.65 -40.98
C ILE A 677 -3.47 -9.93 -41.80
N GLU A 678 -2.70 -10.10 -42.87
CA GLU A 678 -2.75 -11.29 -43.72
C GLU A 678 -2.40 -12.56 -42.93
N LYS A 679 -1.38 -12.49 -42.07
CA LYS A 679 -0.98 -13.59 -41.19
C LYS A 679 -2.06 -13.95 -40.17
N LEU A 680 -2.76 -12.96 -39.61
CA LEU A 680 -3.78 -13.18 -38.59
C LEU A 680 -5.19 -13.44 -39.14
N GLY A 681 -5.47 -12.99 -40.37
CA GLY A 681 -6.77 -13.09 -41.03
C GLY A 681 -7.83 -12.08 -40.57
N PHE A 682 -7.47 -11.05 -39.79
CA PHE A 682 -8.40 -10.00 -39.35
C PHE A 682 -7.66 -8.69 -39.01
N SER A 683 -8.41 -7.59 -38.95
CA SER A 683 -7.91 -6.26 -38.56
C SER A 683 -8.59 -5.78 -37.28
N GLY A 684 -7.96 -4.82 -36.59
CA GLY A 684 -8.51 -4.19 -35.39
C GLY A 684 -7.94 -2.80 -35.16
N GLU A 685 -8.54 -2.03 -34.24
CA GLU A 685 -8.02 -0.71 -33.85
C GLU A 685 -6.88 -0.85 -32.84
N VAL A 686 -5.65 -0.70 -33.30
CA VAL A 686 -4.45 -0.90 -32.48
C VAL A 686 -3.85 0.44 -32.08
N LYS A 687 -3.54 0.57 -30.78
CA LYS A 687 -2.87 1.75 -30.22
C LYS A 687 -1.40 1.43 -29.96
N GLY A 688 -0.52 2.26 -30.51
CA GLY A 688 0.93 2.13 -30.39
C GLY A 688 1.55 3.11 -29.40
N VAL A 689 2.87 3.19 -29.39
CA VAL A 689 3.65 4.17 -28.60
C VAL A 689 4.21 5.28 -29.49
N LYS A 690 4.42 6.47 -28.93
CA LYS A 690 5.05 7.56 -29.71
C LYS A 690 6.50 7.25 -30.08
N GLY A 691 7.21 6.57 -29.20
CA GLY A 691 8.60 6.17 -29.38
C GLY A 691 8.99 5.17 -28.32
N MET A 692 10.00 4.36 -28.61
CA MET A 692 10.55 3.39 -27.67
C MET A 692 11.40 4.08 -26.61
N ILE A 693 11.16 3.73 -25.36
CA ILE A 693 11.88 4.22 -24.17
C ILE A 693 12.96 3.26 -23.67
N SER A 694 13.01 2.06 -24.24
CA SER A 694 14.00 1.03 -23.95
C SER A 694 15.37 1.35 -24.56
N HIS A 695 16.45 0.88 -23.92
CA HIS A 695 17.83 1.06 -24.41
C HIS A 695 18.04 0.54 -25.84
N TYR A 696 17.42 -0.61 -26.17
CA TYR A 696 17.58 -1.24 -27.49
C TYR A 696 16.64 -0.68 -28.57
N LYS A 697 15.51 -0.08 -28.15
CA LYS A 697 14.41 0.37 -29.03
C LYS A 697 13.92 -0.70 -30.00
N ILE A 698 13.82 -1.94 -29.53
CA ILE A 698 13.27 -3.07 -30.31
C ILE A 698 11.74 -2.99 -30.25
N PRO A 699 11.05 -2.79 -31.38
CA PRO A 699 9.58 -2.78 -31.39
C PRO A 699 9.01 -4.18 -31.17
N GLU A 700 7.83 -4.25 -30.57
CA GLU A 700 7.07 -5.49 -30.46
C GLU A 700 6.40 -5.86 -31.81
N PRO A 701 6.31 -7.15 -32.17
CA PRO A 701 5.55 -7.59 -33.34
C PRO A 701 4.09 -7.09 -33.32
N LEU A 702 3.61 -6.55 -34.45
CA LEU A 702 2.27 -5.96 -34.54
C LEU A 702 1.18 -7.00 -34.36
N GLU A 703 1.45 -8.26 -34.68
CA GLU A 703 0.51 -9.36 -34.51
C GLU A 703 0.05 -9.49 -33.04
N LYS A 704 0.98 -9.33 -32.08
CA LYS A 704 0.63 -9.31 -30.65
C LYS A 704 -0.32 -8.16 -30.34
N GLY A 705 -0.05 -6.98 -30.89
CA GLY A 705 -0.90 -5.79 -30.74
C GLY A 705 -2.32 -5.98 -31.27
N ILE A 706 -2.46 -6.60 -32.44
CA ILE A 706 -3.75 -6.89 -33.08
C ILE A 706 -4.55 -7.90 -32.25
N LEU A 707 -3.90 -8.96 -31.78
CA LEU A 707 -4.52 -9.95 -30.89
C LEU A 707 -4.97 -9.35 -29.56
N ARG A 708 -4.17 -8.44 -28.98
CA ARG A 708 -4.55 -7.71 -27.75
C ARG A 708 -5.76 -6.81 -27.97
N ALA A 709 -5.78 -6.06 -29.08
CA ALA A 709 -6.90 -5.19 -29.41
C ALA A 709 -8.20 -5.98 -29.64
N LYS A 710 -8.13 -7.14 -30.30
CA LYS A 710 -9.29 -8.03 -30.50
C LYS A 710 -9.90 -8.51 -29.17
N ASN A 711 -9.05 -8.77 -28.18
CA ASN A 711 -9.48 -9.28 -26.87
C ASN A 711 -9.69 -8.17 -25.83
N ASP A 712 -9.59 -6.88 -26.21
CA ASP A 712 -9.68 -5.73 -25.30
C ASP A 712 -8.78 -5.87 -24.05
N VAL A 713 -7.49 -6.17 -24.30
CA VAL A 713 -6.44 -6.25 -23.28
C VAL A 713 -5.32 -5.26 -23.57
N PHE A 714 -4.71 -4.72 -22.51
CA PHE A 714 -3.72 -3.64 -22.60
C PHE A 714 -2.35 -4.09 -22.12
N VAL A 715 -1.31 -3.66 -22.83
CA VAL A 715 0.07 -4.01 -22.54
C VAL A 715 0.72 -2.98 -21.60
N PHE A 716 1.56 -3.45 -20.69
CA PHE A 716 2.43 -2.60 -19.86
C PHE A 716 3.82 -2.43 -20.50
N LYS A 717 4.69 -1.63 -19.87
CA LYS A 717 5.98 -1.20 -20.45
C LYS A 717 6.93 -2.36 -20.79
N ASP A 718 6.79 -3.49 -20.13
CA ASP A 718 7.65 -4.67 -20.23
C ASP A 718 7.09 -5.77 -21.13
N GLY A 719 5.91 -5.55 -21.72
CA GLY A 719 5.21 -6.50 -22.60
C GLY A 719 4.12 -7.33 -21.91
N THR A 720 4.03 -7.30 -20.58
CA THR A 720 3.05 -8.07 -19.80
C THR A 720 1.68 -7.39 -19.73
N ILE A 721 0.64 -8.18 -19.43
CA ILE A 721 -0.73 -7.69 -19.19
C ILE A 721 -1.03 -7.85 -17.69
N ARG A 722 -1.40 -6.74 -17.03
CA ARG A 722 -1.55 -6.70 -15.57
C ARG A 722 -2.93 -6.25 -15.10
N PHE A 723 -3.34 -6.80 -13.98
CA PHE A 723 -4.52 -6.39 -13.22
C PHE A 723 -4.11 -5.94 -11.82
N ASP A 724 -4.46 -4.71 -11.43
CA ASP A 724 -4.16 -4.20 -10.09
C ASP A 724 -5.33 -4.46 -9.15
N ALA A 725 -5.05 -5.06 -8.00
CA ALA A 725 -6.01 -5.29 -6.92
C ALA A 725 -5.46 -4.81 -5.58
N THR A 726 -6.33 -4.36 -4.67
CA THR A 726 -5.95 -4.08 -3.27
C THR A 726 -5.71 -5.39 -2.52
N ASP A 727 -4.65 -5.46 -1.73
CA ASP A 727 -4.24 -6.68 -1.04
C ASP A 727 -5.04 -6.87 0.24
N ALA A 728 -5.66 -8.03 0.42
CA ALA A 728 -6.35 -8.42 1.65
C ALA A 728 -5.82 -9.77 2.17
N PRO A 729 -5.49 -9.90 3.47
CA PRO A 729 -5.07 -11.17 4.03
C PRO A 729 -6.27 -12.08 4.23
N LEU A 730 -6.06 -13.38 4.06
CA LEU A 730 -7.04 -14.40 4.42
C LEU A 730 -6.30 -15.68 4.82
N THR A 731 -6.63 -16.26 5.97
CA THR A 731 -6.11 -17.59 6.34
C THR A 731 -7.14 -18.69 6.23
N HIS A 732 -8.43 -18.36 6.31
CA HIS A 732 -9.49 -19.35 6.30
C HIS A 732 -10.70 -18.85 5.52
N PHE A 733 -11.36 -19.75 4.77
CA PHE A 733 -12.51 -19.41 3.94
C PHE A 733 -13.57 -20.50 4.01
N ARG A 734 -14.81 -20.16 3.66
CA ARG A 734 -15.88 -21.13 3.38
C ARG A 734 -16.07 -21.26 1.87
N PRO A 735 -16.34 -22.46 1.33
CA PRO A 735 -16.62 -22.65 -0.10
C PRO A 735 -17.65 -21.67 -0.67
N ARG A 736 -18.74 -21.40 0.09
CA ARG A 736 -19.79 -20.44 -0.30
C ARG A 736 -19.27 -19.04 -0.57
N GLU A 737 -18.31 -18.56 0.23
CA GLU A 737 -17.79 -17.18 0.14
C GLU A 737 -17.03 -16.92 -1.15
N ILE A 738 -16.39 -17.95 -1.69
CA ILE A 738 -15.55 -17.87 -2.89
C ILE A 738 -16.27 -18.35 -4.16
N ASN A 739 -17.55 -18.72 -4.04
CA ASN A 739 -18.41 -19.23 -5.11
C ASN A 739 -17.82 -20.48 -5.80
N VAL A 740 -17.35 -21.46 -5.03
CA VAL A 740 -16.79 -22.71 -5.55
C VAL A 740 -17.38 -23.91 -4.83
N SER A 741 -17.81 -24.91 -5.60
CA SER A 741 -18.36 -26.17 -5.10
C SER A 741 -17.33 -26.99 -4.31
N VAL A 742 -17.80 -27.75 -3.32
CA VAL A 742 -16.97 -28.65 -2.51
C VAL A 742 -16.19 -29.67 -3.36
N GLU A 743 -16.80 -30.24 -4.40
CA GLU A 743 -16.14 -31.20 -5.29
C GLU A 743 -14.91 -30.59 -5.96
N LYS A 744 -15.04 -29.34 -6.42
CA LYS A 744 -13.94 -28.64 -7.08
C LYS A 744 -12.79 -28.30 -6.12
N LEU A 745 -13.10 -27.99 -4.87
CA LEU A 745 -12.09 -27.78 -3.84
C LEU A 745 -11.36 -29.08 -3.50
N ARG A 746 -12.07 -30.21 -3.45
CA ARG A 746 -11.45 -31.54 -3.31
C ARG A 746 -10.52 -31.85 -4.47
N GLU A 747 -10.90 -31.53 -5.71
CA GLU A 747 -10.00 -31.65 -6.89
C GLU A 747 -8.72 -30.80 -6.76
N LEU A 748 -8.82 -29.62 -6.14
CA LEU A 748 -7.69 -28.72 -5.86
C LEU A 748 -6.84 -29.18 -4.66
N GLY A 749 -7.23 -30.28 -4.01
CA GLY A 749 -6.52 -30.91 -2.90
C GLY A 749 -6.97 -30.44 -1.52
N TYR A 750 -8.16 -29.87 -1.37
CA TYR A 750 -8.77 -29.56 -0.06
C TYR A 750 -9.66 -30.72 0.39
N GLU A 751 -9.14 -31.56 1.28
CA GLU A 751 -9.84 -32.78 1.73
C GLU A 751 -10.53 -32.59 3.10
N LYS A 752 -10.01 -31.70 3.94
CA LYS A 752 -10.43 -31.50 5.32
C LYS A 752 -10.66 -30.04 5.66
N ASP A 753 -11.51 -29.81 6.66
CA ASP A 753 -11.68 -28.51 7.29
C ASP A 753 -10.54 -28.21 8.30
N TYR A 754 -10.53 -27.00 8.85
CA TYR A 754 -9.51 -26.55 9.82
C TYR A 754 -9.55 -27.27 11.18
N LEU A 755 -10.58 -28.07 11.45
CA LEU A 755 -10.71 -28.92 12.63
C LEU A 755 -10.28 -30.37 12.35
N GLY A 756 -10.02 -30.70 11.08
CA GLY A 756 -9.60 -32.02 10.62
C GLY A 756 -10.75 -32.95 10.21
N ASN A 757 -11.99 -32.46 10.16
CA ASN A 757 -13.13 -33.23 9.65
C ASN A 757 -13.11 -33.25 8.12
N GLU A 758 -13.73 -34.27 7.50
CA GLU A 758 -13.84 -34.33 6.04
C GLU A 758 -14.69 -33.17 5.50
N LEU A 759 -14.25 -32.58 4.39
CA LEU A 759 -14.94 -31.46 3.75
C LEU A 759 -16.16 -31.98 2.96
N VAL A 760 -17.37 -31.79 3.49
CA VAL A 760 -18.65 -32.24 2.93
C VAL A 760 -19.68 -31.13 2.72
N ASP A 761 -19.51 -29.98 3.39
CA ASP A 761 -20.47 -28.87 3.44
C ASP A 761 -19.82 -27.55 2.97
N GLU A 762 -20.61 -26.68 2.32
CA GLU A 762 -20.18 -25.36 1.87
C GLU A 762 -20.03 -24.33 3.00
N GLU A 763 -20.53 -24.63 4.21
CA GLU A 763 -20.38 -23.80 5.40
C GLU A 763 -19.15 -24.18 6.26
N GLN A 764 -18.47 -25.29 5.95
CA GLN A 764 -17.24 -25.65 6.64
C GLN A 764 -16.12 -24.64 6.35
N ILE A 765 -15.35 -24.33 7.39
CA ILE A 765 -14.22 -23.41 7.30
C ILE A 765 -12.96 -24.20 6.94
N ILE A 766 -12.29 -23.79 5.87
CA ILE A 766 -11.10 -24.44 5.32
C ILE A 766 -9.90 -23.52 5.54
N GLU A 767 -8.75 -24.08 5.92
CA GLU A 767 -7.48 -23.36 5.98
C GLU A 767 -6.93 -23.14 4.56
N LEU A 768 -6.65 -21.89 4.20
CA LEU A 768 -6.15 -21.49 2.89
C LEU A 768 -4.69 -21.91 2.70
N LYS A 769 -4.38 -22.65 1.62
CA LYS A 769 -3.00 -23.02 1.29
C LYS A 769 -2.18 -21.79 0.89
N VAL A 770 -0.88 -21.81 1.22
CA VAL A 770 -0.05 -20.59 1.27
C VAL A 770 0.17 -19.82 -0.05
N GLN A 771 -0.05 -20.43 -1.22
CA GLN A 771 0.03 -19.77 -2.54
C GLN A 771 -1.32 -19.75 -3.27
N ASP A 772 -2.39 -20.17 -2.62
CA ASP A 772 -3.73 -20.08 -3.18
C ASP A 772 -4.30 -18.67 -2.98
N ILE A 773 -4.98 -18.16 -4.01
CA ILE A 773 -5.54 -16.81 -4.02
C ILE A 773 -6.98 -16.81 -4.51
N ILE A 774 -7.73 -15.81 -4.05
CA ILE A 774 -9.12 -15.56 -4.45
C ILE A 774 -9.16 -14.19 -5.13
N LEU A 775 -9.59 -14.20 -6.40
CA LEU A 775 -9.56 -13.02 -7.24
C LEU A 775 -10.87 -12.24 -7.17
N PRO A 776 -10.85 -10.91 -7.33
CA PRO A 776 -12.08 -10.16 -7.50
C PRO A 776 -12.70 -10.50 -8.86
N MET A 777 -14.04 -10.57 -8.94
CA MET A 777 -14.77 -11.04 -10.12
C MET A 777 -14.43 -10.28 -11.42
N ASN A 778 -14.17 -8.98 -11.30
CA ASN A 778 -13.74 -8.13 -12.43
C ASN A 778 -12.32 -8.44 -12.90
N GLY A 779 -11.44 -8.89 -11.99
CA GLY A 779 -10.12 -9.41 -12.32
C GLY A 779 -10.24 -10.72 -13.09
N ALA A 780 -11.10 -11.63 -12.63
CA ALA A 780 -11.39 -12.87 -13.36
C ALA A 780 -11.92 -12.62 -14.78
N ASP A 781 -12.85 -11.66 -14.95
CA ASP A 781 -13.34 -11.23 -16.28
C ASP A 781 -12.21 -10.73 -17.18
N TYR A 782 -11.25 -9.99 -16.62
CA TYR A 782 -10.12 -9.49 -17.37
C TYR A 782 -9.14 -10.60 -17.73
N LEU A 783 -8.76 -11.45 -16.77
CA LEU A 783 -7.85 -12.57 -17.00
C LEU A 783 -8.44 -13.61 -17.97
N LEU A 784 -9.76 -13.81 -17.99
CA LEU A 784 -10.43 -14.63 -19.00
C LEU A 784 -10.27 -14.09 -20.43
N ARG A 785 -10.14 -12.76 -20.60
CA ARG A 785 -9.78 -12.19 -21.91
C ARG A 785 -8.30 -12.40 -22.22
N VAL A 786 -7.45 -12.37 -21.19
CA VAL A 786 -6.02 -12.65 -21.34
C VAL A 786 -5.78 -14.11 -21.73
N THR A 787 -6.49 -15.10 -21.18
CA THR A 787 -6.37 -16.51 -21.58
C THR A 787 -6.69 -16.70 -23.07
N LYS A 788 -7.78 -16.09 -23.56
CA LYS A 788 -8.14 -16.09 -24.98
C LYS A 788 -7.07 -15.46 -25.85
N PHE A 789 -6.49 -14.33 -25.41
CA PHE A 789 -5.36 -13.72 -26.08
C PHE A 789 -4.14 -14.66 -26.16
N ILE A 790 -3.79 -15.33 -25.06
CA ILE A 790 -2.64 -16.25 -25.02
C ILE A 790 -2.87 -17.46 -25.93
N ASP A 791 -4.06 -18.06 -25.91
CA ASP A 791 -4.38 -19.21 -26.76
C ASP A 791 -4.32 -18.83 -28.25
N GLU A 792 -4.88 -17.68 -28.63
CA GLU A 792 -4.78 -17.19 -30.01
C GLU A 792 -3.34 -16.81 -30.38
N LEU A 793 -2.55 -16.31 -29.43
CA LEU A 793 -1.12 -16.03 -29.63
C LEU A 793 -0.33 -17.33 -29.87
N LEU A 794 -0.57 -18.37 -29.09
CA LEU A 794 0.04 -19.68 -29.27
C LEU A 794 -0.31 -20.26 -30.64
N VAL A 795 -1.58 -20.26 -31.02
CA VAL A 795 -2.05 -20.87 -32.27
C VAL A 795 -1.65 -20.05 -33.49
N ARG A 796 -1.99 -18.76 -33.54
CA ARG A 796 -1.87 -17.94 -34.76
C ARG A 796 -0.48 -17.34 -34.97
N PHE A 797 0.21 -17.00 -33.88
CA PHE A 797 1.54 -16.37 -33.98
C PHE A 797 2.65 -17.42 -33.84
N TYR A 798 2.60 -18.25 -32.80
CA TYR A 798 3.62 -19.26 -32.57
C TYR A 798 3.36 -20.58 -33.28
N GLY A 799 2.16 -20.91 -33.77
CA GLY A 799 1.88 -22.22 -34.37
C GLY A 799 2.03 -23.39 -33.39
N LEU A 800 1.55 -23.20 -32.15
CA LEU A 800 1.47 -24.18 -31.06
C LEU A 800 0.01 -24.47 -30.71
N ASN A 801 -0.23 -25.50 -29.92
CA ASN A 801 -1.57 -25.80 -29.40
C ASN A 801 -2.00 -24.75 -28.37
N SER A 802 -3.32 -24.55 -28.24
CA SER A 802 -3.89 -23.75 -27.16
C SER A 802 -3.60 -24.38 -25.79
N PHE A 803 -3.51 -23.55 -24.76
CA PHE A 803 -3.14 -23.98 -23.40
C PHE A 803 -4.32 -23.90 -22.43
N TYR A 804 -5.00 -22.75 -22.36
CA TYR A 804 -6.05 -22.52 -21.35
C TYR A 804 -7.39 -23.09 -21.79
N ASN A 805 -7.81 -22.83 -23.02
CA ASN A 805 -9.13 -23.20 -23.56
C ASN A 805 -10.32 -22.74 -22.69
N ALA A 806 -10.13 -21.67 -21.91
CA ALA A 806 -11.09 -21.17 -20.93
C ALA A 806 -12.27 -20.45 -21.61
N LYS A 807 -13.49 -20.86 -21.26
CA LYS A 807 -14.75 -20.29 -21.73
C LYS A 807 -15.46 -19.49 -20.64
N SER A 808 -15.39 -19.96 -19.40
CA SER A 808 -15.99 -19.30 -18.23
C SER A 808 -14.93 -18.98 -17.16
N LYS A 809 -15.35 -18.33 -16.07
CA LYS A 809 -14.44 -17.96 -14.97
C LYS A 809 -13.98 -19.19 -14.19
N GLU A 810 -14.86 -20.17 -14.07
CA GLU A 810 -14.63 -21.43 -13.36
C GLU A 810 -13.49 -22.23 -14.01
N ASP A 811 -13.29 -22.07 -15.32
CA ASP A 811 -12.16 -22.66 -16.04
C ASP A 811 -10.81 -22.06 -15.60
N LEU A 812 -10.79 -20.89 -14.96
CA LEU A 812 -9.56 -20.29 -14.41
C LEU A 812 -9.10 -20.98 -13.11
N LEU A 813 -9.97 -21.76 -12.46
CA LEU A 813 -9.65 -22.44 -11.21
C LEU A 813 -8.50 -23.44 -11.40
N GLY A 814 -7.49 -23.36 -10.53
CA GLY A 814 -6.30 -24.19 -10.58
C GLY A 814 -5.21 -23.71 -11.55
N HIS A 815 -5.47 -22.69 -12.37
CA HIS A 815 -4.43 -22.04 -13.17
C HIS A 815 -3.56 -21.10 -12.33
N LEU A 816 -2.32 -20.93 -12.79
CA LEU A 816 -1.30 -20.16 -12.08
C LEU A 816 -1.23 -18.71 -12.57
N VAL A 817 -1.04 -17.82 -11.61
CA VAL A 817 -0.74 -16.41 -11.80
C VAL A 817 0.60 -16.06 -11.17
N VAL A 818 1.13 -14.90 -11.53
CA VAL A 818 2.27 -14.25 -10.90
C VAL A 818 1.77 -12.96 -10.25
N GLY A 819 1.86 -12.88 -8.94
CA GLY A 819 1.70 -11.64 -8.20
C GLY A 819 3.00 -10.86 -8.18
N LEU A 820 2.95 -9.57 -8.49
CA LEU A 820 4.11 -8.69 -8.47
C LEU A 820 3.75 -7.37 -7.79
N ALA A 821 4.52 -7.03 -6.76
CA ALA A 821 4.35 -5.79 -6.03
C ALA A 821 5.05 -4.63 -6.74
N PRO A 822 4.49 -3.41 -6.69
CA PRO A 822 5.19 -2.21 -7.15
C PRO A 822 6.59 -2.08 -6.51
N HIS A 823 7.56 -1.54 -7.24
CA HIS A 823 8.95 -1.39 -6.75
C HIS A 823 9.73 -2.68 -6.45
N THR A 824 9.14 -3.85 -6.67
CA THR A 824 9.83 -5.15 -6.57
C THR A 824 10.21 -5.68 -7.95
N SER A 825 11.05 -6.72 -7.98
CA SER A 825 11.47 -7.38 -9.23
C SER A 825 11.39 -8.91 -9.18
N ALA A 826 10.90 -9.46 -8.07
CA ALA A 826 10.60 -10.88 -7.91
C ALA A 826 9.08 -11.07 -7.82
N GLY A 827 8.50 -11.77 -8.78
CA GLY A 827 7.09 -12.16 -8.75
C GLY A 827 6.90 -13.46 -7.96
N ILE A 828 5.76 -13.63 -7.31
CA ILE A 828 5.42 -14.87 -6.59
C ILE A 828 4.31 -15.60 -7.31
N THR A 829 4.51 -16.89 -7.53
CA THR A 829 3.49 -17.74 -8.13
C THR A 829 2.32 -17.90 -7.17
N GLY A 830 1.09 -17.77 -7.67
CA GLY A 830 -0.13 -18.09 -6.96
C GLY A 830 -1.06 -18.97 -7.81
N ARG A 831 -1.97 -19.70 -7.19
CA ARG A 831 -2.98 -20.54 -7.85
C ARG A 831 -4.37 -19.99 -7.55
N ILE A 832 -5.19 -19.82 -8.60
CA ILE A 832 -6.55 -19.30 -8.45
C ILE A 832 -7.44 -20.39 -7.88
N ILE A 833 -8.12 -20.15 -6.76
CA ILE A 833 -9.04 -21.13 -6.16
C ILE A 833 -10.48 -20.66 -6.03
N GLY A 834 -10.77 -19.38 -6.30
CA GLY A 834 -12.13 -18.86 -6.23
C GLY A 834 -12.23 -17.38 -6.53
N PHE A 835 -13.44 -16.84 -6.38
CA PHE A 835 -13.76 -15.46 -6.75
C PHE A 835 -14.59 -14.74 -5.70
N THR A 836 -14.28 -13.46 -5.46
CA THR A 836 -15.03 -12.58 -4.55
C THR A 836 -15.67 -11.39 -5.29
N ARG A 837 -16.78 -10.87 -4.76
CA ARG A 837 -17.41 -9.64 -5.26
C ARG A 837 -16.72 -8.38 -4.73
N ALA A 838 -15.94 -8.49 -3.68
CA ALA A 838 -15.15 -7.39 -3.14
C ALA A 838 -14.07 -6.94 -4.14
N SER A 839 -13.64 -5.69 -4.06
CA SER A 839 -12.60 -5.15 -4.94
C SER A 839 -11.19 -5.39 -4.39
N VAL A 840 -10.94 -6.58 -3.84
CA VAL A 840 -9.67 -6.98 -3.21
C VAL A 840 -9.21 -8.34 -3.72
N CYS A 841 -7.91 -8.61 -3.62
CA CYS A 841 -7.34 -9.94 -3.80
C CYS A 841 -7.09 -10.56 -2.42
N TYR A 842 -7.86 -11.57 -2.05
CA TYR A 842 -7.56 -12.33 -0.84
C TYR A 842 -6.45 -13.34 -1.11
N ALA A 843 -5.47 -13.38 -0.22
CA ALA A 843 -4.41 -14.37 -0.26
C ALA A 843 -3.88 -14.63 1.15
N HIS A 844 -3.18 -15.75 1.30
CA HIS A 844 -2.49 -16.04 2.55
C HIS A 844 -1.54 -14.91 2.94
N PRO A 845 -1.45 -14.49 4.21
CA PRO A 845 -0.54 -13.43 4.66
C PRO A 845 0.91 -13.63 4.20
N PHE A 846 1.36 -14.88 4.10
CA PHE A 846 2.70 -15.20 3.59
C PHE A 846 2.89 -14.86 2.11
N TRP A 847 1.84 -14.99 1.29
CA TRP A 847 1.90 -14.64 -0.12
C TRP A 847 2.01 -13.12 -0.31
N HIS A 848 1.35 -12.34 0.54
CA HIS A 848 1.50 -10.88 0.60
C HIS A 848 2.89 -10.48 1.12
N ALA A 849 3.31 -11.02 2.25
CA ALA A 849 4.62 -10.74 2.86
C ALA A 849 5.79 -11.18 1.97
N GLY A 850 5.68 -12.28 1.22
CA GLY A 850 6.71 -12.70 0.27
C GLY A 850 6.93 -11.69 -0.86
N LYS A 851 5.89 -10.94 -1.23
CA LYS A 851 6.01 -9.83 -2.20
C LYS A 851 6.45 -8.52 -1.53
N ARG A 852 6.84 -8.60 -0.25
CA ARG A 852 7.22 -7.48 0.61
C ARG A 852 6.09 -6.45 0.76
N ARG A 853 4.88 -6.97 0.90
CA ARG A 853 3.63 -6.22 1.10
C ARG A 853 2.95 -6.60 2.38
N ASN A 854 2.23 -5.63 2.93
CA ASN A 854 1.30 -5.80 4.02
C ASN A 854 -0.07 -5.23 3.62
N ALA A 855 -1.06 -5.45 4.47
CA ALA A 855 -2.42 -5.01 4.22
C ALA A 855 -2.67 -3.59 4.76
N ASP A 856 -1.75 -2.66 4.51
CA ASP A 856 -1.85 -1.26 4.94
C ASP A 856 -2.57 -0.37 3.91
N GLY A 857 -3.04 -0.95 2.80
CA GLY A 857 -3.62 -0.26 1.64
C GLY A 857 -2.74 -0.29 0.38
N ASP A 858 -1.79 -1.22 0.33
CA ASP A 858 -1.00 -1.55 -0.84
C ASP A 858 -1.84 -2.26 -1.93
N GLU A 859 -1.30 -2.24 -3.15
CA GLU A 859 -1.91 -2.82 -4.34
C GLU A 859 -0.88 -3.67 -5.08
N ASP A 860 -1.26 -4.90 -5.44
CA ASP A 860 -0.45 -5.79 -6.24
C ASP A 860 -0.96 -5.94 -7.67
N SER A 861 -0.02 -6.20 -8.58
CA SER A 861 -0.32 -6.59 -9.95
C SER A 861 -0.40 -8.11 -10.07
N ILE A 862 -1.46 -8.60 -10.71
CA ILE A 862 -1.70 -10.01 -10.99
C ILE A 862 -1.61 -10.22 -12.51
N MET A 863 -0.83 -11.23 -12.90
CA MET A 863 -0.57 -11.59 -14.30
C MET A 863 -0.74 -13.09 -14.48
N LEU A 864 -1.21 -13.57 -15.62
CA LEU A 864 -1.15 -15.01 -15.92
C LEU A 864 0.31 -15.44 -16.08
N ILE A 865 0.65 -16.63 -15.57
CA ILE A 865 2.03 -17.12 -15.65
C ILE A 865 2.52 -17.19 -17.10
N LEU A 866 1.71 -17.72 -18.02
CA LEU A 866 2.13 -17.92 -19.40
C LEU A 866 2.24 -16.60 -20.19
N ASP A 867 1.41 -15.60 -19.89
CA ASP A 867 1.58 -14.23 -20.43
C ASP A 867 2.93 -13.64 -19.99
N THR A 868 3.24 -13.81 -18.69
CA THR A 868 4.50 -13.33 -18.11
C THR A 868 5.70 -13.98 -18.82
N LEU A 869 5.69 -15.28 -19.06
CA LEU A 869 6.81 -15.97 -19.72
C LEU A 869 6.91 -15.64 -21.22
N LEU A 870 5.78 -15.55 -21.93
CA LEU A 870 5.75 -15.35 -23.38
C LEU A 870 6.01 -13.91 -23.81
N ASN A 871 5.52 -12.92 -23.06
CA ASN A 871 5.49 -11.54 -23.52
C ASN A 871 6.47 -10.60 -22.79
N PHE A 872 6.98 -10.98 -21.62
CA PHE A 872 8.00 -10.21 -20.92
C PHE A 872 9.34 -10.20 -21.67
N SER A 873 9.99 -9.05 -21.79
CA SER A 873 11.39 -8.98 -22.23
C SER A 873 12.13 -7.86 -21.52
N ARG A 874 13.33 -8.15 -21.00
CA ARG A 874 14.26 -7.18 -20.43
C ARG A 874 14.67 -6.13 -21.46
N LYS A 875 14.56 -6.44 -22.75
CA LYS A 875 14.87 -5.52 -23.86
C LYS A 875 13.79 -4.45 -24.07
N TYR A 876 12.58 -4.62 -23.51
CA TYR A 876 11.52 -3.60 -23.51
C TYR A 876 11.61 -2.65 -22.32
N LEU A 877 12.35 -3.00 -21.27
CA LEU A 877 12.46 -2.18 -20.07
C LEU A 877 13.05 -0.79 -20.38
N PRO A 878 12.51 0.28 -19.77
CA PRO A 878 13.01 1.64 -19.95
C PRO A 878 14.50 1.74 -19.63
N GLU A 879 15.23 2.58 -20.38
CA GLU A 879 16.64 2.89 -20.12
C GLU A 879 16.84 3.78 -18.88
N GLU A 880 15.85 4.60 -18.56
CA GLU A 880 15.89 5.47 -17.38
C GLU A 880 15.92 4.65 -16.08
N ARG A 881 16.64 5.14 -15.08
CA ARG A 881 16.73 4.48 -13.77
C ARG A 881 15.38 4.41 -13.09
N GLY A 882 15.04 3.25 -12.55
CA GLY A 882 13.68 2.95 -12.13
C GLY A 882 12.90 2.14 -13.16
N GLY A 883 13.47 1.88 -14.34
CA GLY A 883 12.83 1.14 -15.43
C GLY A 883 12.70 -0.36 -15.18
N LYS A 884 13.60 -0.96 -14.38
CA LYS A 884 13.56 -2.38 -13.99
C LYS A 884 12.78 -2.62 -12.70
N MET A 885 12.43 -1.57 -11.95
CA MET A 885 11.43 -1.69 -10.89
C MET A 885 10.11 -2.17 -11.50
N ASP A 886 9.37 -2.98 -10.73
CA ASP A 886 8.04 -3.43 -11.12
C ASP A 886 8.07 -4.28 -12.40
N ALA A 887 9.13 -5.08 -12.60
CA ALA A 887 9.29 -6.03 -13.71
C ALA A 887 9.59 -7.43 -13.17
N PRO A 888 8.99 -8.51 -13.70
CA PRO A 888 9.17 -9.88 -13.21
C PRO A 888 10.50 -10.47 -13.70
N LEU A 889 11.63 -10.02 -13.14
CA LEU A 889 12.97 -10.50 -13.51
C LEU A 889 13.19 -11.96 -13.09
N VAL A 890 12.60 -12.32 -11.95
CA VAL A 890 12.64 -13.65 -11.34
C VAL A 890 11.23 -14.00 -10.84
N ILE A 891 10.85 -15.27 -10.91
CA ILE A 891 9.57 -15.79 -10.41
C ILE A 891 9.84 -16.84 -9.33
N THR A 892 9.39 -16.57 -8.11
CA THR A 892 9.43 -17.51 -7.00
C THR A 892 8.39 -18.61 -7.20
N THR A 893 8.87 -19.85 -7.19
CA THR A 893 8.07 -21.04 -7.48
C THR A 893 7.43 -21.61 -6.22
N VAL A 894 8.21 -21.76 -5.15
CA VAL A 894 7.78 -22.23 -3.83
C VAL A 894 7.94 -21.11 -2.82
N LEU A 895 6.90 -20.89 -2.01
CA LEU A 895 6.92 -19.90 -0.94
C LEU A 895 7.45 -20.54 0.35
N ASP A 896 8.61 -20.12 0.82
CA ASP A 896 9.14 -20.50 2.14
C ASP A 896 8.87 -19.39 3.17
N PRO A 897 8.05 -19.64 4.21
CA PRO A 897 7.78 -18.68 5.28
C PRO A 897 9.02 -18.23 6.06
N LYS A 898 10.17 -18.90 5.97
CA LYS A 898 11.42 -18.42 6.59
C LYS A 898 12.10 -17.30 5.80
N GLU A 899 11.75 -17.13 4.54
CA GLU A 899 12.36 -16.19 3.59
C GLU A 899 11.45 -15.04 3.15
N ILE A 900 10.35 -14.83 3.89
CA ILE A 900 9.42 -13.71 3.70
C ILE A 900 9.65 -12.62 4.76
N ASP A 901 9.01 -11.46 4.54
CA ASP A 901 9.06 -10.32 5.44
C ASP A 901 8.61 -10.67 6.88
N ASP A 902 9.30 -10.08 7.87
CA ASP A 902 9.17 -10.39 9.29
C ASP A 902 7.82 -9.97 9.90
N GLU A 903 7.04 -9.13 9.20
CA GLU A 903 5.70 -8.72 9.64
C GLU A 903 4.76 -9.92 9.77
N ALA A 904 4.79 -10.86 8.82
CA ALA A 904 3.96 -12.06 8.88
C ALA A 904 4.39 -13.01 10.01
N HIS A 905 5.65 -12.97 10.46
CA HIS A 905 6.15 -13.80 11.56
C HIS A 905 5.57 -13.37 12.92
N LYS A 906 5.13 -12.12 13.04
CA LYS A 906 4.59 -11.53 14.27
C LYS A 906 3.08 -11.75 14.43
N MET A 907 2.44 -12.28 13.40
CA MET A 907 1.01 -12.61 13.43
C MET A 907 0.75 -13.71 14.46
N GLU A 908 -0.23 -13.48 15.34
CA GLU A 908 -0.67 -14.45 16.33
C GLU A 908 -1.44 -15.62 15.70
N ILE A 909 -1.32 -16.79 16.33
CA ILE A 909 -1.91 -18.06 15.87
C ILE A 909 -2.75 -18.74 16.95
N VAL A 910 -3.28 -17.96 17.90
CA VAL A 910 -4.10 -18.46 19.01
C VAL A 910 -5.58 -18.43 18.66
N ASP A 911 -6.33 -19.36 19.24
CA ASP A 911 -7.80 -19.40 19.22
C ASP A 911 -8.42 -18.44 20.25
N ARG A 912 -7.71 -18.17 21.35
CA ARG A 912 -8.09 -17.18 22.37
C ARG A 912 -6.85 -16.60 23.04
N TYR A 913 -6.92 -15.33 23.44
CA TYR A 913 -5.87 -14.75 24.28
C TYR A 913 -6.00 -15.24 25.73
N PRO A 914 -4.89 -15.36 26.48
CA PRO A 914 -4.95 -15.74 27.89
C PRO A 914 -5.47 -14.58 28.75
N LEU A 915 -6.02 -14.90 29.94
CA LEU A 915 -6.52 -13.90 30.88
C LEU A 915 -5.44 -12.87 31.26
N GLU A 916 -4.21 -13.33 31.50
CA GLU A 916 -3.04 -12.51 31.84
C GLU A 916 -2.74 -11.44 30.78
N PHE A 917 -3.04 -11.71 29.50
CA PHE A 917 -2.85 -10.73 28.43
C PHE A 917 -3.71 -9.49 28.67
N TYR A 918 -5.01 -9.68 28.91
CA TYR A 918 -5.96 -8.58 29.14
C TYR A 918 -5.55 -7.74 30.35
N GLU A 919 -5.15 -8.38 31.45
CA GLU A 919 -4.69 -7.69 32.66
C GLU A 919 -3.42 -6.85 32.43
N LYS A 920 -2.46 -7.39 31.67
CA LYS A 920 -1.22 -6.68 31.31
C LYS A 920 -1.44 -5.51 30.35
N THR A 921 -2.50 -5.52 29.54
CA THR A 921 -2.81 -4.37 28.67
C THR A 921 -3.06 -3.10 29.47
N TRP A 922 -3.69 -3.21 30.64
CA TRP A 922 -3.96 -2.09 31.54
C TRP A 922 -2.69 -1.56 32.23
N GLN A 923 -1.63 -2.37 32.32
CA GLN A 923 -0.32 -1.97 32.80
C GLN A 923 0.55 -1.33 31.71
N ARG A 924 0.07 -1.27 30.46
CA ARG A 924 0.78 -0.73 29.28
C ARG A 924 2.15 -1.36 29.02
N VAL A 925 2.22 -2.68 29.24
CA VAL A 925 3.44 -3.47 29.03
C VAL A 925 3.84 -3.46 27.55
N ASN A 926 5.14 -3.59 27.25
CA ASN A 926 5.58 -3.76 25.86
C ASN A 926 5.09 -5.12 25.33
N PRO A 927 4.67 -5.20 24.05
CA PRO A 927 4.15 -6.43 23.49
C PRO A 927 5.16 -7.58 23.58
N SER A 928 6.46 -7.30 23.44
CA SER A 928 7.55 -8.27 23.54
C SER A 928 7.71 -8.94 24.91
N ASP A 929 7.16 -8.36 25.98
CA ASP A 929 7.26 -8.90 27.34
C ASP A 929 6.12 -9.90 27.66
N ILE A 930 5.20 -10.11 26.71
CA ILE A 930 4.11 -11.09 26.81
C ILE A 930 4.36 -12.21 25.82
N ASN A 931 4.26 -13.45 26.29
CA ASN A 931 4.45 -14.62 25.46
C ASN A 931 3.12 -15.07 24.84
N ILE A 932 2.83 -14.60 23.62
CA ILE A 932 1.72 -15.08 22.79
C ILE A 932 2.30 -15.88 21.63
N SER A 933 1.69 -17.02 21.32
CA SER A 933 2.14 -17.84 20.19
C SER A 933 1.90 -17.11 18.87
N THR A 934 2.99 -16.86 18.15
CA THR A 934 3.01 -16.21 16.83
C THR A 934 3.52 -17.17 15.76
N VAL A 935 3.41 -16.80 14.48
CA VAL A 935 3.97 -17.57 13.37
C VAL A 935 5.46 -17.90 13.57
N SER A 936 6.24 -16.96 14.14
CA SER A 936 7.66 -17.20 14.46
C SER A 936 7.90 -18.44 15.33
N SER A 937 6.94 -18.81 16.19
CA SER A 937 7.05 -19.99 17.06
C SER A 937 6.92 -21.34 16.33
N ILE A 938 6.36 -21.34 15.11
CA ILE A 938 6.11 -22.56 14.32
C ILE A 938 6.96 -22.64 13.04
N LEU A 939 7.79 -21.63 12.75
CA LEU A 939 8.65 -21.58 11.55
C LEU A 939 9.52 -22.83 11.38
N ASP A 940 10.05 -23.39 12.48
CA ASP A 940 10.90 -24.58 12.45
C ASP A 940 10.14 -25.92 12.50
N LYS A 941 8.82 -25.88 12.68
CA LYS A 941 7.97 -27.08 12.74
C LYS A 941 7.22 -27.27 11.42
N ASN A 942 5.96 -26.84 11.37
CA ASN A 942 5.14 -26.83 10.18
C ASN A 942 4.47 -25.46 10.03
N PRO A 943 5.09 -24.50 9.33
CA PRO A 943 4.51 -23.16 9.18
C PRO A 943 3.34 -23.12 8.20
N TYR A 944 3.08 -24.20 7.45
CA TYR A 944 2.15 -24.22 6.32
C TYR A 944 0.69 -24.56 6.69
N SER A 945 0.45 -25.01 7.92
CA SER A 945 -0.85 -25.48 8.38
C SER A 945 -1.02 -25.32 9.89
N GLY A 946 -2.27 -25.30 10.36
CA GLY A 946 -2.61 -25.24 11.78
C GLY A 946 -2.67 -23.82 12.33
N LEU A 947 -2.84 -22.82 11.47
CA LEU A 947 -3.10 -21.45 11.92
C LEU A 947 -4.50 -21.37 12.55
N ARG A 948 -4.65 -20.52 13.57
CA ARG A 948 -5.94 -20.22 14.21
C ARG A 948 -6.24 -18.72 14.14
N PHE A 949 -7.45 -18.39 14.53
CA PHE A 949 -7.99 -17.03 14.62
C PHE A 949 -8.90 -16.96 15.86
N THR A 950 -9.11 -15.75 16.40
CA THR A 950 -9.89 -15.56 17.64
C THR A 950 -11.35 -15.21 17.40
N HIS A 951 -11.65 -14.55 16.27
CA HIS A 951 -13.00 -14.11 15.93
C HIS A 951 -13.45 -14.71 14.62
N GLU A 952 -14.70 -15.13 14.57
CA GLU A 952 -15.34 -15.60 13.35
C GLU A 952 -16.00 -14.44 12.59
N SER A 953 -16.23 -14.63 11.31
CA SER A 953 -17.01 -13.72 10.46
C SER A 953 -17.94 -14.53 9.58
N SER A 954 -19.15 -14.04 9.30
CA SER A 954 -20.13 -14.79 8.48
C SER A 954 -19.85 -14.75 6.97
N ASP A 955 -19.29 -13.67 6.44
CA ASP A 955 -18.92 -13.52 5.03
C ASP A 955 -17.71 -12.59 4.89
N ILE A 956 -16.65 -13.07 4.23
CA ILE A 956 -15.44 -12.28 3.95
C ILE A 956 -15.64 -11.22 2.87
N THR A 957 -16.60 -11.37 1.96
CA THR A 957 -16.83 -10.46 0.82
C THR A 957 -17.30 -9.07 1.29
N GLY A 958 -18.06 -9.08 2.36
CA GLY A 958 -18.59 -7.91 3.03
C GLY A 958 -19.88 -7.32 2.45
N SER A 959 -20.53 -6.52 3.29
CA SER A 959 -21.77 -5.78 3.07
C SER A 959 -21.63 -4.61 2.10
N VAL A 960 -20.49 -3.91 2.11
CA VAL A 960 -20.21 -2.76 1.25
C VAL A 960 -19.12 -3.10 0.24
N LEU A 961 -19.53 -3.38 -1.01
CA LEU A 961 -18.62 -3.82 -2.08
C LEU A 961 -17.80 -2.69 -2.73
N LYS A 962 -18.34 -1.47 -2.73
CA LYS A 962 -17.73 -0.29 -3.33
C LYS A 962 -17.95 0.94 -2.45
N SER A 963 -16.88 1.68 -2.18
CA SER A 963 -16.95 2.87 -1.35
C SER A 963 -17.73 3.98 -2.05
N LYS A 964 -18.47 4.76 -1.27
CA LYS A 964 -19.23 5.92 -1.77
C LYS A 964 -18.32 6.89 -2.54
N TYR A 965 -17.07 7.04 -2.11
CA TYR A 965 -16.06 7.85 -2.78
C TYR A 965 -15.83 7.50 -4.25
N VAL A 966 -15.85 6.20 -4.59
CA VAL A 966 -15.66 5.72 -5.96
C VAL A 966 -16.92 5.94 -6.80
N THR A 967 -18.09 5.88 -6.17
CA THR A 967 -19.39 6.11 -6.85
C THR A 967 -19.67 7.57 -7.18
N LEU A 968 -19.23 8.52 -6.32
CA LEU A 968 -19.44 9.95 -6.52
C LEU A 968 -18.50 10.52 -7.60
N LYS A 969 -19.05 11.36 -8.48
CA LYS A 969 -18.32 11.86 -9.66
C LYS A 969 -17.62 13.19 -9.38
N THR A 970 -18.32 14.14 -8.77
CA THR A 970 -17.80 15.50 -8.60
C THR A 970 -17.13 15.70 -7.25
N MET A 971 -16.16 16.63 -7.17
CA MET A 971 -15.50 16.94 -5.90
C MET A 971 -16.44 17.61 -4.90
N ARG A 972 -17.43 18.38 -5.37
CA ARG A 972 -18.44 19.03 -4.51
C ARG A 972 -19.29 17.98 -3.79
N GLU A 973 -19.88 17.05 -4.55
CA GLU A 973 -20.63 15.91 -3.99
C GLU A 973 -19.82 15.12 -2.96
N LYS A 974 -18.53 14.89 -3.24
CA LYS A 974 -17.64 14.15 -2.34
C LYS A 974 -17.43 14.88 -1.02
N VAL A 975 -17.24 16.20 -1.06
CA VAL A 975 -17.00 17.03 0.13
C VAL A 975 -18.29 17.16 0.95
N ASP A 976 -19.42 17.39 0.30
CA ASP A 976 -20.73 17.44 0.97
C ASP A 976 -21.08 16.10 1.61
N ALA A 977 -20.80 14.97 0.94
CA ALA A 977 -20.98 13.65 1.53
C ALA A 977 -20.01 13.39 2.69
N GLN A 978 -18.76 13.86 2.61
CA GLN A 978 -17.80 13.79 3.71
C GLN A 978 -18.29 14.54 4.95
N LEU A 979 -18.88 15.73 4.77
CA LEU A 979 -19.32 16.57 5.90
C LEU A 979 -20.63 16.06 6.51
N ARG A 980 -21.56 15.56 5.71
CA ARG A 980 -22.77 14.87 6.23
C ARG A 980 -22.43 13.69 7.14
N VAL A 981 -21.34 12.97 6.85
CA VAL A 981 -20.86 11.90 7.74
C VAL A 981 -20.28 12.49 9.02
N ALA A 982 -19.55 13.61 8.95
CA ALA A 982 -19.03 14.27 10.15
C ALA A 982 -20.14 14.80 11.06
N GLU A 983 -21.19 15.42 10.50
CA GLU A 983 -22.36 15.91 11.24
C GLU A 983 -23.10 14.80 12.00
N LYS A 984 -23.07 13.57 11.47
CA LYS A 984 -23.69 12.41 12.14
C LYS A 984 -22.84 11.85 13.27
N ILE A 985 -21.55 12.18 13.42
CA ILE A 985 -20.67 11.44 14.34
C ILE A 985 -20.29 12.29 15.55
N ARG A 986 -20.59 11.79 16.75
CA ARG A 986 -20.20 12.43 18.02
C ARG A 986 -18.68 12.60 18.19
N ALA A 987 -17.90 11.66 17.66
CA ALA A 987 -16.45 11.59 17.84
C ALA A 987 -15.66 12.62 17.01
N ILE A 988 -16.33 13.54 16.31
CA ILE A 988 -15.70 14.57 15.50
C ILE A 988 -16.51 15.85 15.46
N ASP A 989 -15.81 16.97 15.33
CA ASP A 989 -16.39 18.30 15.11
C ASP A 989 -16.36 18.64 13.62
N GLU A 990 -17.54 18.79 13.01
CA GLU A 990 -17.75 19.10 11.60
C GLU A 990 -17.11 20.42 11.17
N ALA A 991 -17.14 21.46 12.01
CA ALA A 991 -16.52 22.75 11.72
C ALA A 991 -14.99 22.60 11.65
N ARG A 992 -14.44 21.78 12.55
CA ARG A 992 -13.01 21.45 12.51
C ARG A 992 -12.64 20.65 11.26
N VAL A 993 -13.49 19.72 10.80
CA VAL A 993 -13.24 18.99 9.53
C VAL A 993 -13.23 19.95 8.35
N ALA A 994 -14.21 20.85 8.26
CA ALA A 994 -14.28 21.85 7.20
C ALA A 994 -13.02 22.73 7.16
N GLU A 995 -12.57 23.23 8.31
CA GLU A 995 -11.34 24.02 8.43
C GLU A 995 -10.09 23.25 7.95
N LEU A 996 -9.98 21.96 8.31
CA LEU A 996 -8.86 21.11 7.90
C LEU A 996 -8.84 20.85 6.39
N VAL A 997 -10.00 20.61 5.78
CA VAL A 997 -10.12 20.40 4.32
C VAL A 997 -9.71 21.68 3.57
N ILE A 998 -10.17 22.84 4.04
CA ILE A 998 -9.83 24.13 3.44
C ILE A 998 -8.31 24.40 3.53
N ASN A 999 -7.73 24.25 4.72
CA ASN A 999 -6.33 24.59 4.95
C ASN A 999 -5.34 23.62 4.28
N SER A 1000 -5.60 22.31 4.37
CA SER A 1000 -4.63 21.30 3.93
C SER A 1000 -4.75 20.94 2.44
N HIS A 1001 -5.94 21.07 1.85
CA HIS A 1001 -6.19 20.73 0.45
C HIS A 1001 -6.51 21.95 -0.41
N PHE A 1002 -7.61 22.67 -0.13
CA PHE A 1002 -8.13 23.69 -1.07
C PHE A 1002 -7.23 24.91 -1.17
N LEU A 1003 -6.87 25.57 -0.06
CA LEU A 1003 -6.01 26.74 -0.07
C LEU A 1003 -4.66 26.44 -0.71
N ARG A 1004 -4.06 25.28 -0.39
CA ARG A 1004 -2.77 24.87 -0.97
C ARG A 1004 -2.87 24.71 -2.49
N ASP A 1005 -3.96 24.13 -2.99
CA ASP A 1005 -4.17 23.96 -4.44
C ASP A 1005 -4.48 25.29 -5.13
N ILE A 1006 -5.33 26.15 -4.56
CA ILE A 1006 -5.66 27.46 -5.13
C ILE A 1006 -4.42 28.34 -5.24
N TYR A 1007 -3.64 28.49 -4.16
CA TYR A 1007 -2.37 29.25 -4.21
C TYR A 1007 -1.36 28.61 -5.16
N GLY A 1008 -1.28 27.28 -5.18
CA GLY A 1008 -0.41 26.53 -6.08
C GLY A 1008 -0.73 26.82 -7.55
N ASN A 1009 -2.01 26.75 -7.92
CA ASN A 1009 -2.50 26.97 -9.26
C ASN A 1009 -2.42 28.46 -9.66
N LEU A 1010 -2.71 29.40 -8.76
CA LEU A 1010 -2.54 30.84 -9.00
C LEU A 1010 -1.07 31.20 -9.26
N ARG A 1011 -0.15 30.65 -8.45
CA ARG A 1011 1.30 30.81 -8.65
C ARG A 1011 1.79 30.13 -9.92
N ALA A 1012 1.24 28.96 -10.26
CA ALA A 1012 1.56 28.28 -11.50
C ALA A 1012 1.07 29.07 -12.72
N PHE A 1013 -0.15 29.63 -12.65
CA PHE A 1013 -0.77 30.45 -13.68
C PHE A 1013 0.09 31.67 -14.04
N SER A 1014 0.60 32.40 -13.04
CA SER A 1014 1.49 33.57 -13.24
C SER A 1014 2.87 33.21 -13.83
N ARG A 1015 3.32 31.96 -13.68
CA ARG A 1015 4.66 31.48 -14.14
C ARG A 1015 4.59 30.52 -15.31
N GLN A 1016 3.41 30.36 -15.90
CA GLN A 1016 3.15 29.25 -16.81
C GLN A 1016 3.86 29.38 -18.16
N LYS A 1017 3.86 28.28 -18.91
CA LYS A 1017 4.32 28.23 -20.30
C LYS A 1017 3.11 28.12 -21.22
N PHE A 1018 3.33 28.40 -22.49
CA PHE A 1018 2.32 28.27 -23.54
C PHE A 1018 2.59 27.01 -24.34
N ARG A 1019 1.56 26.19 -24.58
CA ARG A 1019 1.68 24.94 -25.34
C ARG A 1019 0.89 25.03 -26.64
N CYS A 1020 1.49 24.61 -27.74
CA CYS A 1020 0.75 24.45 -28.99
C CYS A 1020 -0.13 23.20 -28.97
N VAL A 1021 -1.39 23.32 -29.38
CA VAL A 1021 -2.35 22.20 -29.46
C VAL A 1021 -1.92 21.13 -30.46
N ARG A 1022 -1.28 21.55 -31.57
CA ARG A 1022 -0.97 20.66 -32.70
C ARG A 1022 0.34 19.90 -32.50
N CYS A 1023 1.43 20.60 -32.20
CA CYS A 1023 2.77 20.01 -32.10
C CYS A 1023 3.32 19.94 -30.67
N ASN A 1024 2.55 20.34 -29.65
CA ASN A 1024 2.96 20.34 -28.23
C ASN A 1024 4.23 21.14 -27.90
N ALA A 1025 4.73 21.97 -28.82
CA ALA A 1025 5.84 22.87 -28.54
C ALA A 1025 5.48 23.79 -27.37
N SER A 1026 6.39 23.87 -26.40
CA SER A 1026 6.23 24.67 -25.19
C SER A 1026 7.10 25.93 -25.28
N TYR A 1027 6.48 27.08 -25.08
CA TYR A 1027 7.14 28.38 -25.11
C TYR A 1027 7.05 29.04 -23.75
N ARG A 1028 8.15 29.63 -23.28
CA ARG A 1028 8.15 30.38 -22.01
C ARG A 1028 7.30 31.66 -22.07
N ARG A 1029 7.17 32.25 -23.26
CA ARG A 1029 6.37 33.45 -23.54
C ARG A 1029 5.62 33.24 -24.86
N ILE A 1030 4.51 33.93 -25.06
CA ILE A 1030 3.83 33.96 -26.35
C ILE A 1030 4.78 34.60 -27.38
N PRO A 1031 5.06 33.92 -28.52
CA PRO A 1031 5.71 34.56 -29.66
C PRO A 1031 4.85 35.74 -30.13
N LEU A 1032 5.47 36.87 -30.50
CA LEU A 1032 4.73 38.09 -30.91
C LEU A 1032 3.72 37.84 -32.05
N VAL A 1033 3.96 36.82 -32.88
CA VAL A 1033 3.07 36.39 -33.97
C VAL A 1033 1.73 35.80 -33.45
N GLY A 1034 1.61 35.50 -32.14
CA GLY A 1034 0.42 34.92 -31.52
C GLY A 1034 0.14 33.46 -31.89
N LYS A 1035 0.97 32.86 -32.76
CA LYS A 1035 0.86 31.49 -33.25
C LYS A 1035 2.13 30.70 -32.94
N CYS A 1036 2.04 29.38 -32.96
CA CYS A 1036 3.19 28.51 -32.81
C CYS A 1036 4.18 28.71 -33.98
N THR A 1037 5.44 29.00 -33.67
CA THR A 1037 6.50 29.20 -34.68
C THR A 1037 6.88 27.92 -35.44
N ARG A 1038 6.49 26.73 -34.95
CA ARG A 1038 6.79 25.46 -35.62
C ARG A 1038 5.69 24.98 -36.58
N CYS A 1039 4.42 25.24 -36.26
CA CYS A 1039 3.30 24.64 -37.01
C CYS A 1039 2.12 25.60 -37.28
N GLY A 1040 2.23 26.87 -36.90
CA GLY A 1040 1.16 27.86 -37.04
C GLY A 1040 -0.07 27.64 -36.13
N GLY A 1041 -0.08 26.58 -35.31
CA GLY A 1041 -1.21 26.24 -34.44
C GLY A 1041 -1.42 27.22 -33.28
N LYS A 1042 -2.65 27.22 -32.73
CA LYS A 1042 -3.02 28.02 -31.56
C LYS A 1042 -2.20 27.62 -30.34
N LEU A 1043 -1.79 28.62 -29.56
CA LEU A 1043 -1.12 28.45 -28.28
C LEU A 1043 -2.17 28.57 -27.17
N LEU A 1044 -2.16 27.60 -26.25
CA LEU A 1044 -3.00 27.62 -25.07
C LEU A 1044 -2.15 27.76 -23.81
N LEU A 1045 -2.77 28.35 -22.79
CA LEU A 1045 -2.28 28.35 -21.43
C LEU A 1045 -2.23 26.91 -20.91
N THR A 1046 -1.17 26.54 -20.19
CA THR A 1046 -1.08 25.22 -19.55
C THR A 1046 -1.98 25.11 -18.32
N VAL A 1047 -2.27 26.23 -17.65
CA VAL A 1047 -3.18 26.34 -16.51
C VAL A 1047 -4.28 27.34 -16.89
N SER A 1048 -5.53 26.90 -16.85
CA SER A 1048 -6.69 27.74 -17.12
C SER A 1048 -7.22 28.43 -15.87
N GLU A 1049 -7.97 29.51 -16.02
CA GLU A 1049 -8.69 30.19 -14.93
C GLU A 1049 -9.56 29.23 -14.12
N ASN A 1050 -10.34 28.37 -14.81
CA ASN A 1050 -11.20 27.37 -14.16
C ASN A 1050 -10.41 26.43 -13.23
N THR A 1051 -9.13 26.18 -13.51
CA THR A 1051 -8.26 25.37 -12.65
C THR A 1051 -7.93 26.09 -11.34
N VAL A 1052 -7.81 27.42 -11.38
CA VAL A 1052 -7.54 28.26 -10.20
C VAL A 1052 -8.81 28.43 -9.35
N ARG A 1053 -9.96 28.72 -9.99
CA ARG A 1053 -11.25 28.92 -9.30
C ARG A 1053 -11.88 27.62 -8.77
N LYS A 1054 -11.44 26.44 -9.24
CA LYS A 1054 -12.05 25.12 -8.99
C LYS A 1054 -12.55 24.85 -7.56
N TYR A 1055 -11.80 25.26 -6.54
CA TYR A 1055 -12.12 25.01 -5.12
C TYR A 1055 -12.53 26.26 -4.35
N LEU A 1056 -12.50 27.44 -4.97
CA LEU A 1056 -12.79 28.70 -4.28
C LEU A 1056 -14.25 28.74 -3.84
N ASP A 1057 -15.18 28.46 -4.76
CA ASP A 1057 -16.62 28.51 -4.49
C ASP A 1057 -17.03 27.49 -3.42
N ILE A 1058 -16.44 26.30 -3.47
CA ILE A 1058 -16.65 25.27 -2.44
C ILE A 1058 -16.12 25.76 -1.09
N SER A 1059 -14.94 26.41 -1.07
CA SER A 1059 -14.35 26.90 0.18
C SER A 1059 -15.17 28.02 0.82
N LEU A 1060 -15.75 28.91 0.01
CA LEU A 1060 -16.62 29.99 0.48
C LEU A 1060 -17.94 29.43 1.05
N ASP A 1061 -18.57 28.51 0.31
CA ASP A 1061 -19.79 27.81 0.74
C ASP A 1061 -19.60 27.08 2.08
N LEU A 1062 -18.42 26.47 2.32
CA LEU A 1062 -18.12 25.84 3.60
C LEU A 1062 -17.95 26.82 4.76
N VAL A 1063 -17.35 27.99 4.51
CA VAL A 1063 -17.15 29.03 5.53
C VAL A 1063 -18.45 29.74 5.89
N ASP A 1064 -19.42 29.76 4.99
CA ASP A 1064 -20.74 30.33 5.27
C ASP A 1064 -21.67 29.31 5.94
N ARG A 1065 -21.49 28.01 5.70
CA ARG A 1065 -22.29 26.94 6.33
C ARG A 1065 -21.85 26.58 7.75
N TYR A 1066 -20.55 26.55 8.04
CA TYR A 1066 -20.02 26.13 9.33
C TYR A 1066 -19.38 27.28 10.10
N ASP A 1067 -19.37 27.20 11.43
CA ASP A 1067 -18.73 28.19 12.30
C ASP A 1067 -17.21 28.05 12.26
N ILE A 1068 -16.59 28.64 11.24
CA ILE A 1068 -15.15 28.59 11.00
C ILE A 1068 -14.48 29.90 11.46
N SER A 1069 -13.21 29.80 11.88
CA SER A 1069 -12.42 30.94 12.33
C SER A 1069 -12.48 32.15 11.38
N SER A 1070 -12.73 33.33 11.95
CA SER A 1070 -12.84 34.60 11.21
C SER A 1070 -11.60 34.90 10.35
N TYR A 1071 -10.43 34.47 10.80
CA TYR A 1071 -9.18 34.54 10.05
C TYR A 1071 -9.27 33.80 8.71
N LEU A 1072 -9.79 32.57 8.70
CA LEU A 1072 -9.89 31.78 7.47
C LEU A 1072 -10.90 32.39 6.50
N LYS A 1073 -12.01 32.91 7.02
CA LYS A 1073 -13.02 33.63 6.23
C LYS A 1073 -12.44 34.84 5.52
N GLN A 1074 -11.75 35.71 6.27
CA GLN A 1074 -11.09 36.88 5.69
C GLN A 1074 -10.02 36.49 4.67
N ARG A 1075 -9.25 35.45 4.95
CA ARG A 1075 -8.21 34.95 4.05
C ARG A 1075 -8.79 34.47 2.70
N LEU A 1076 -9.91 33.76 2.72
CA LEU A 1076 -10.59 33.31 1.50
C LEU A 1076 -11.22 34.47 0.72
N GLN A 1077 -11.82 35.44 1.40
CA GLN A 1077 -12.34 36.65 0.75
C GLN A 1077 -11.23 37.49 0.09
N LEU A 1078 -10.08 37.63 0.76
CA LEU A 1078 -8.90 38.28 0.17
C LEU A 1078 -8.41 37.51 -1.07
N LEU A 1079 -8.34 36.18 -0.98
CA LEU A 1079 -7.95 35.32 -2.10
C LEU A 1079 -8.91 35.43 -3.29
N GLN A 1080 -10.22 35.51 -3.03
CA GLN A 1080 -11.23 35.75 -4.06
C GLN A 1080 -10.98 37.09 -4.76
N ARG A 1081 -10.76 38.17 -4.00
CA ARG A 1081 -10.43 39.49 -4.57
C ARG A 1081 -9.15 39.47 -5.39
N GLU A 1082 -8.10 38.77 -4.92
CA GLU A 1082 -6.86 38.60 -5.67
C GLU A 1082 -7.10 37.88 -7.00
N ILE A 1083 -7.84 36.77 -6.99
CA ILE A 1083 -8.18 36.01 -8.19
C ILE A 1083 -9.00 36.89 -9.14
N ASP A 1084 -10.05 37.54 -8.66
CA ASP A 1084 -10.88 38.41 -9.48
C ASP A 1084 -10.08 39.58 -10.06
N SER A 1085 -9.12 40.17 -9.34
CA SER A 1085 -8.24 41.21 -9.89
C SER A 1085 -7.35 40.74 -11.04
N VAL A 1086 -6.98 39.45 -11.06
CA VAL A 1086 -6.09 38.87 -12.07
C VAL A 1086 -6.84 38.51 -13.35
N PHE A 1087 -8.09 38.07 -13.22
CA PHE A 1087 -8.88 37.53 -14.33
C PHE A 1087 -9.97 38.48 -14.85
N THR A 1088 -10.47 39.39 -14.02
CA THR A 1088 -11.54 40.30 -14.40
C THR A 1088 -10.96 41.49 -15.14
N ASN A 1089 -11.29 41.62 -16.42
CA ASN A 1089 -10.97 42.80 -17.20
C ASN A 1089 -12.17 43.75 -17.14
N GLU A 1090 -12.03 44.92 -16.51
CA GLU A 1090 -13.13 45.86 -16.28
C GLU A 1090 -13.80 46.34 -17.60
N LEU A 1091 -13.10 46.24 -18.72
CA LEU A 1091 -13.57 46.60 -20.06
C LEU A 1091 -14.55 45.58 -20.69
N SER A 1092 -14.71 44.38 -20.11
CA SER A 1092 -15.53 43.29 -20.68
C SER A 1092 -16.37 42.57 -19.61
N ARG A 1093 -16.96 43.33 -18.67
CA ARG A 1093 -17.75 42.77 -17.57
C ARG A 1093 -19.21 42.55 -18.02
N GLN A 1094 -19.64 41.30 -18.10
CA GLN A 1094 -21.05 40.96 -18.27
C GLN A 1094 -21.72 41.00 -16.89
N VAL A 1095 -22.59 42.00 -16.67
CA VAL A 1095 -23.29 42.22 -15.40
C VAL A 1095 -24.53 41.34 -15.35
N SER A 1096 -24.81 40.71 -14.21
CA SER A 1096 -26.06 39.96 -14.04
C SER A 1096 -27.24 40.95 -13.97
N LEU A 1097 -28.40 40.57 -14.50
CA LEU A 1097 -29.61 41.42 -14.45
C LEU A 1097 -29.99 41.79 -13.01
N SER A 1098 -29.68 40.93 -12.03
CA SER A 1098 -29.88 41.15 -10.59
C SER A 1098 -28.89 42.12 -9.95
N ASP A 1099 -27.71 42.33 -10.53
CA ASP A 1099 -26.77 43.37 -10.08
C ASP A 1099 -27.06 44.72 -10.75
N PHE A 1100 -27.91 44.73 -11.78
CA PHE A 1100 -28.30 45.92 -12.55
C PHE A 1100 -29.64 46.51 -12.09
N MET A 1101 -30.54 45.66 -11.58
CA MET A 1101 -31.75 46.06 -10.85
C MET A 1101 -31.41 46.42 -9.41
#